data_AF-A0A971TN43-F1
#
_entry.id   AF-A0A971TN43-F1
#
_cell.length_a   1.000
_cell.length_b   1.000
_cell.length_c   1.000
_cell.angle_alpha   90.00
_cell.angle_beta   90.00
_cell.angle_gamma   90.00
#
_symmetry.space_group_name_H-M   'P 1'
#
loop_
_entity.id
_entity.type
_entity.pdbx_description
1 polymer ?
#
loop_
_entity_poly.entity_id
_entity_poly.type
_entity_poly.pdbx_seq_one_letter_code
_entity_poly.pdbx_strand_id
1 'polypeptide(L)'
;MAKWTTCRMIRRCREHCSRLVVLSAVIAGICLTELDVAASPQLLGSHYRADVPYPQFARFWSDNCLLGEDWAESIGRTIPRATTLGGSAHLFIRNDDPQPLTITDVTLQGISLREAIAFSDQRRLRKPASIFFSSLSETERQTLMDAGEPIWWRVDPPTVAPGSVGEVSIRLRHAPKIAELRVECHAANERVPTPVAIQEKLPRIEGVSLDESLARVFVYLKDPQTPGSKPERVFLDGRDVTSRCRMVADPDTELTPVILDLPTPLKRGSLHGLQALYADGRGAWAGVRAFADPFVYGVWGGPGGQEDDLALAQAHIRLLHDLSVNTQMPQVGSAALAAFYKTTAGQQLCRDTGLDFVLSDPGKWGIQNAYAYFIHDEPDAGDAKITGLPPGHEVGSLAQWAISKSNEWRSTAPAAPHLLNIDLTYKPQNYYVYGQLPDVLLADPYYDPRLRTAYWNHPYQLPLYARSTFVYAISSVVRSAAAPKPSHIILYANAYVDEKNNREFRYPTPAGKRIEVYYALAAGAKGISYWWWSPGKPAHGLGGKRPDAAKLRREVGLIGAEIGTAAPLLRCACPSSIPVEPPAALWTRCLLVGQDTLLLVAVNEQYANDREGTVITPLEKVQVRVSLPAWLAARDAFEIHNRGVEPLPITCDGHQATLDLGTVELPRLVVVTADPALREQLDSRYRTLFAARVAGLLSVNPEPTE
;
A
#
# COMPACT_ATOMS: atom_id res chain seq x y z
N MET A 1 -53.67 1.69 48.50
CA MET A 1 -55.15 1.79 48.49
C MET A 1 -55.74 0.61 49.26
N ALA A 2 -56.99 0.69 49.72
CA ALA A 2 -57.68 -0.34 50.52
C ALA A 2 -57.70 -1.72 49.81
N LYS A 3 -57.31 -2.85 50.43
CA LYS A 3 -58.00 -3.69 51.47
C LYS A 3 -59.06 -4.65 50.89
N TRP A 4 -59.52 -5.61 51.73
CA TRP A 4 -60.46 -6.74 51.48
C TRP A 4 -59.82 -8.01 50.89
N THR A 5 -60.00 -9.25 51.40
CA THR A 5 -60.62 -9.81 52.65
C THR A 5 -60.06 -11.26 52.82
N THR A 6 -59.43 -11.70 53.92
CA THR A 6 -59.95 -12.17 55.24
C THR A 6 -60.46 -13.63 55.31
N CYS A 7 -60.18 -14.28 56.47
CA CYS A 7 -60.42 -15.70 56.88
C CYS A 7 -59.31 -16.69 56.45
N ARG A 8 -58.97 -17.80 57.15
CA ARG A 8 -59.23 -18.43 58.49
C ARG A 8 -58.15 -19.55 58.68
N MET A 9 -57.76 -20.12 59.83
CA MET A 9 -58.01 -19.93 61.27
C MET A 9 -56.88 -20.60 62.12
N ILE A 10 -56.69 -20.20 63.40
CA ILE A 10 -56.25 -20.96 64.62
C ILE A 10 -55.12 -22.03 64.49
N ARG A 11 -53.92 -21.97 65.12
CA ARG A 11 -53.43 -21.86 66.53
C ARG A 11 -52.97 -23.21 67.15
N ARG A 12 -51.77 -23.18 67.77
CA ARG A 12 -51.26 -23.93 68.95
C ARG A 12 -50.45 -25.25 68.82
N CYS A 13 -49.34 -25.25 69.58
CA CYS A 13 -48.69 -26.36 70.34
C CYS A 13 -47.97 -27.49 69.56
N ARG A 14 -46.99 -28.23 70.13
CA ARG A 14 -45.90 -27.99 71.12
C ARG A 14 -45.12 -29.32 71.24
N GLU A 15 -43.78 -29.31 71.37
CA GLU A 15 -42.95 -30.46 71.84
C GLU A 15 -42.94 -31.72 70.90
N HIS A 16 -41.98 -32.66 70.87
CA HIS A 16 -40.62 -32.81 71.46
C HIS A 16 -39.83 -33.90 70.66
N CYS A 17 -38.49 -33.92 70.75
CA CYS A 17 -37.58 -35.09 70.52
C CYS A 17 -37.49 -35.74 69.10
N SER A 18 -36.39 -36.35 68.64
CA SER A 18 -34.97 -36.42 69.09
C SER A 18 -34.10 -37.16 68.04
N ARG A 19 -32.76 -37.11 68.20
CA ARG A 19 -31.67 -37.92 67.57
C ARG A 19 -31.07 -37.42 66.23
N LEU A 20 -29.75 -37.49 65.99
CA LEU A 20 -28.57 -37.53 66.89
C LEU A 20 -27.28 -37.17 66.09
N VAL A 21 -26.47 -36.22 66.59
CA VAL A 21 -24.97 -36.14 66.61
C VAL A 21 -24.12 -36.64 65.40
N VAL A 22 -23.20 -35.78 64.89
CA VAL A 22 -21.71 -35.99 64.88
C VAL A 22 -20.94 -34.72 64.42
N LEU A 23 -19.81 -34.50 65.09
CA LEU A 23 -18.67 -33.56 64.95
C LEU A 23 -18.51 -32.56 63.77
N SER A 24 -18.22 -31.32 64.16
CA SER A 24 -16.97 -30.56 63.92
C SER A 24 -16.21 -30.72 62.58
N ALA A 25 -16.17 -29.65 61.78
CA ALA A 25 -15.02 -29.32 60.93
C ALA A 25 -14.85 -27.81 60.74
N VAL A 26 -13.59 -27.38 60.80
CA VAL A 26 -13.05 -26.04 60.54
C VAL A 26 -13.58 -25.43 59.24
N ILE A 27 -14.35 -24.34 59.34
CA ILE A 27 -14.44 -23.38 58.22
C ILE A 27 -13.24 -22.44 58.36
N ALA A 28 -12.12 -22.87 57.79
CA ALA A 28 -11.09 -21.92 57.40
C ALA A 28 -11.74 -21.00 56.37
N GLY A 29 -11.66 -19.69 56.59
CA GLY A 29 -12.00 -18.71 55.58
C GLY A 29 -11.02 -18.86 54.42
N ILE A 30 -11.38 -19.69 53.44
CA ILE A 30 -10.72 -19.69 52.14
C ILE A 30 -11.09 -18.33 51.54
N CYS A 31 -10.23 -17.34 51.76
CA CYS A 31 -10.01 -16.33 50.75
C CYS A 31 -9.67 -17.09 49.49
N LEU A 32 -10.65 -17.20 48.58
CA LEU A 32 -10.36 -17.37 47.17
C LEU A 32 -9.66 -16.08 46.75
N THR A 33 -8.37 -15.99 47.07
CA THR A 33 -7.44 -15.34 46.16
C THR A 33 -7.65 -16.07 44.85
N GLU A 34 -8.34 -15.42 43.92
CA GLU A 34 -8.10 -15.69 42.52
C GLU A 34 -6.58 -15.65 42.39
N LEU A 35 -5.99 -16.80 42.08
CA LEU A 35 -4.60 -16.83 41.69
C LEU A 35 -4.57 -15.97 40.44
N ASP A 36 -3.96 -14.79 40.54
CA ASP A 36 -3.53 -14.01 39.39
C ASP A 36 -2.65 -14.94 38.55
N VAL A 37 -3.29 -15.61 37.59
CA VAL A 37 -2.59 -16.29 36.50
C VAL A 37 -1.94 -15.15 35.75
N ALA A 38 -0.64 -14.93 36.02
CA ALA A 38 0.14 -13.87 35.41
C ALA A 38 -0.16 -13.87 33.91
N ALA A 39 -0.72 -12.77 33.42
CA ALA A 39 -1.37 -12.72 32.12
C ALA A 39 -0.30 -12.66 31.01
N SER A 40 0.22 -13.83 30.64
CA SER A 40 1.29 -13.96 29.65
C SER A 40 0.84 -13.47 28.27
N PRO A 41 1.75 -12.93 27.44
CA PRO A 41 1.46 -12.56 26.06
C PRO A 41 0.83 -13.70 25.24
N GLN A 42 -0.30 -13.42 24.58
CA GLN A 42 -1.01 -14.40 23.76
C GLN A 42 -0.52 -14.34 22.30
N LEU A 43 -0.04 -15.46 21.76
CA LEU A 43 0.09 -15.64 20.31
C LEU A 43 -1.32 -15.74 19.69
N LEU A 44 -1.69 -14.77 18.86
CA LEU A 44 -2.95 -14.76 18.10
C LEU A 44 -2.86 -15.59 16.81
N GLY A 45 -1.66 -15.74 16.25
CA GLY A 45 -1.40 -16.57 15.08
C GLY A 45 -0.05 -16.28 14.45
N SER A 46 0.38 -17.20 13.57
CA SER A 46 1.60 -17.08 12.77
C SER A 46 1.34 -17.57 11.34
N HIS A 47 2.08 -17.03 10.37
CA HIS A 47 2.07 -17.56 9.00
C HIS A 47 3.35 -17.21 8.23
N TYR A 48 3.64 -18.00 7.19
CA TYR A 48 4.60 -17.64 6.16
C TYR A 48 3.87 -17.12 4.92
N ARG A 49 4.25 -15.93 4.46
CA ARG A 49 3.72 -15.27 3.26
C ARG A 49 4.77 -15.35 2.14
N ALA A 50 4.62 -16.32 1.24
CA ALA A 50 5.44 -16.42 0.05
C ALA A 50 5.21 -15.24 -0.92
N ASP A 51 6.25 -14.78 -1.61
CA ASP A 51 6.16 -13.77 -2.66
C ASP A 51 5.36 -14.28 -3.90
N VAL A 52 4.99 -13.37 -4.81
CA VAL A 52 4.27 -13.72 -6.07
C VAL A 52 5.17 -13.42 -7.28
N PRO A 53 5.45 -14.38 -8.18
CA PRO A 53 6.50 -14.23 -9.20
C PRO A 53 6.18 -13.32 -10.39
N TYR A 54 4.91 -13.04 -10.69
CA TYR A 54 4.47 -12.28 -11.87
C TYR A 54 5.24 -12.61 -13.18
N PRO A 55 5.22 -13.89 -13.63
CA PRO A 55 5.98 -14.34 -14.80
C PRO A 55 5.55 -13.64 -16.11
N GLN A 56 4.30 -13.18 -16.21
CA GLN A 56 3.79 -12.40 -17.34
C GLN A 56 4.52 -11.05 -17.54
N PHE A 57 5.32 -10.62 -16.57
CA PHE A 57 6.14 -9.42 -16.64
C PHE A 57 7.66 -9.71 -16.76
N ALA A 58 8.06 -10.97 -16.98
CA ALA A 58 9.46 -11.40 -17.04
C ALA A 58 10.33 -10.58 -18.02
N ARG A 59 9.76 -10.18 -19.17
CA ARG A 59 10.40 -9.28 -20.15
C ARG A 59 10.88 -7.96 -19.56
N PHE A 60 10.14 -7.41 -18.58
CA PHE A 60 10.51 -6.18 -17.88
C PHE A 60 11.57 -6.42 -16.82
N TRP A 61 11.57 -7.57 -16.13
CA TRP A 61 12.58 -7.90 -15.11
C TRP A 61 13.99 -7.96 -15.70
N SER A 62 14.13 -8.63 -16.84
CA SER A 62 15.40 -8.79 -17.56
C SER A 62 15.69 -7.73 -18.63
N ASP A 63 14.81 -6.73 -18.80
CA ASP A 63 14.87 -5.74 -19.91
C ASP A 63 15.06 -6.42 -21.31
N ASN A 64 14.40 -7.58 -21.53
CA ASN A 64 14.59 -8.45 -22.68
C ASN A 64 13.31 -8.54 -23.53
N CYS A 65 13.35 -7.98 -24.74
CA CYS A 65 12.24 -7.94 -25.69
C CYS A 65 11.97 -9.26 -26.42
N LEU A 66 12.89 -10.23 -26.39
CA LEU A 66 12.71 -11.54 -27.02
C LEU A 66 11.83 -12.49 -26.20
N LEU A 67 11.56 -12.13 -24.93
CA LEU A 67 10.55 -12.78 -24.11
C LEU A 67 9.17 -12.19 -24.47
N GLY A 68 8.38 -12.96 -25.19
CA GLY A 68 6.97 -12.67 -25.47
C GLY A 68 6.07 -12.86 -24.25
N GLU A 69 4.76 -12.73 -24.45
CA GLU A 69 3.78 -12.68 -23.35
C GLU A 69 3.44 -14.08 -22.78
N ASP A 70 3.39 -15.11 -23.62
CA ASP A 70 3.08 -16.50 -23.22
C ASP A 70 4.30 -17.33 -22.78
N TRP A 71 5.41 -16.69 -22.38
CA TRP A 71 6.70 -17.36 -22.14
C TRP A 71 6.84 -18.12 -20.81
N ALA A 72 5.73 -18.29 -20.08
CA ALA A 72 5.74 -18.88 -18.73
C ALA A 72 6.12 -20.38 -18.70
N GLU A 73 5.85 -21.15 -19.77
CA GLU A 73 6.11 -22.60 -19.78
C GLU A 73 7.56 -23.00 -20.10
N SER A 74 8.36 -22.13 -20.74
CA SER A 74 9.54 -22.61 -21.48
C SER A 74 10.89 -22.57 -20.73
N ILE A 75 11.00 -21.91 -19.56
CA ILE A 75 12.33 -21.64 -18.96
C ILE A 75 12.46 -21.82 -17.44
N GLY A 76 12.69 -23.06 -17.01
CA GLY A 76 13.31 -23.37 -15.70
C GLY A 76 14.84 -23.24 -15.68
N ARG A 77 15.48 -22.47 -16.58
CA ARG A 77 16.94 -22.56 -16.85
C ARG A 77 17.74 -21.27 -17.18
N THR A 78 17.15 -20.08 -17.34
CA THR A 78 17.94 -18.92 -17.87
C THR A 78 17.66 -17.52 -17.29
N ILE A 79 17.07 -17.39 -16.10
CA ILE A 79 17.09 -16.11 -15.35
C ILE A 79 17.60 -16.33 -13.91
N PRO A 80 18.92 -16.20 -13.64
CA PRO A 80 19.51 -16.52 -12.33
C PRO A 80 19.01 -15.69 -11.13
N ARG A 81 18.30 -14.57 -11.35
CA ARG A 81 17.78 -13.68 -10.30
C ARG A 81 16.26 -13.66 -10.14
N ALA A 82 15.50 -14.31 -11.05
CA ALA A 82 14.02 -14.32 -10.98
C ALA A 82 13.44 -15.62 -10.43
N THR A 83 14.27 -16.64 -10.17
CA THR A 83 13.82 -18.01 -9.87
C THR A 83 13.81 -18.39 -8.39
N THR A 84 14.34 -17.55 -7.49
CA THR A 84 14.36 -17.83 -6.04
C THR A 84 13.85 -16.64 -5.23
N LEU A 85 12.59 -16.28 -5.46
CA LEU A 85 11.84 -15.44 -4.51
C LEU A 85 11.72 -16.14 -3.15
N GLY A 86 11.37 -15.37 -2.13
CA GLY A 86 11.22 -15.85 -0.76
C GLY A 86 9.85 -15.50 -0.21
N GLY A 87 9.87 -14.82 0.92
CA GLY A 87 8.67 -14.39 1.60
C GLY A 87 8.98 -13.77 2.96
N SER A 88 7.97 -13.68 3.79
CA SER A 88 8.10 -13.21 5.17
C SER A 88 7.35 -14.09 6.15
N ALA A 89 7.97 -14.37 7.30
CA ALA A 89 7.30 -14.97 8.44
C ALA A 89 6.72 -13.86 9.31
N HIS A 90 5.46 -14.01 9.73
CA HIS A 90 4.75 -13.04 10.57
C HIS A 90 4.17 -13.74 11.79
N LEU A 91 4.32 -13.12 12.96
CA LEU A 91 3.73 -13.56 14.23
C LEU A 91 2.93 -12.38 14.82
N PHE A 92 1.73 -12.65 15.31
CA PHE A 92 0.85 -11.65 15.93
C PHE A 92 0.70 -11.96 17.42
N ILE A 93 1.12 -11.02 18.27
CA ILE A 93 1.14 -11.20 19.73
C ILE A 93 0.26 -10.13 20.36
N ARG A 94 -0.72 -10.52 21.18
CA ARG A 94 -1.45 -9.60 22.06
C ARG A 94 -0.77 -9.59 23.42
N ASN A 95 -0.48 -8.40 23.94
CA ASN A 95 0.00 -8.27 25.30
C ASN A 95 -1.20 -8.25 26.26
N ASP A 96 -1.43 -9.34 26.98
CA ASP A 96 -2.47 -9.42 28.01
C ASP A 96 -1.95 -9.03 29.42
N ASP A 97 -0.63 -8.81 29.56
CA ASP A 97 -0.01 -8.38 30.82
C ASP A 97 -0.37 -6.90 31.14
N PRO A 98 -0.57 -6.53 32.42
CA PRO A 98 -0.72 -5.13 32.83
C PRO A 98 0.51 -4.24 32.57
N GLN A 99 1.68 -4.80 32.25
CA GLN A 99 2.93 -4.09 31.93
C GLN A 99 3.23 -4.10 30.41
N PRO A 100 3.96 -3.10 29.88
CA PRO A 100 4.34 -3.08 28.47
C PRO A 100 5.34 -4.18 28.09
N LEU A 101 4.96 -5.03 27.13
CA LEU A 101 5.81 -6.09 26.59
C LEU A 101 6.83 -5.51 25.61
N THR A 102 8.12 -5.64 25.91
CA THR A 102 9.21 -5.26 24.98
C THR A 102 9.95 -6.50 24.51
N ILE A 103 9.91 -6.76 23.20
CA ILE A 103 10.62 -7.88 22.58
C ILE A 103 12.01 -7.38 22.18
N THR A 104 13.05 -7.87 22.86
CA THR A 104 14.43 -7.39 22.70
C THR A 104 15.24 -8.19 21.68
N ASP A 105 14.80 -9.40 21.36
CA ASP A 105 15.41 -10.28 20.37
C ASP A 105 14.36 -11.27 19.81
N VAL A 106 14.64 -11.82 18.65
CA VAL A 106 13.87 -12.88 17.99
C VAL A 106 14.86 -13.92 17.50
N THR A 107 14.69 -15.18 17.89
CA THR A 107 15.51 -16.27 17.34
C THR A 107 14.84 -16.90 16.13
N LEU A 108 15.65 -17.35 15.17
CA LEU A 108 15.22 -18.20 14.05
C LEU A 108 16.04 -19.49 14.10
N GLN A 109 15.37 -20.64 14.23
CA GLN A 109 16.01 -21.95 14.44
C GLN A 109 16.97 -21.98 15.65
N GLY A 110 16.69 -21.17 16.69
CA GLY A 110 17.51 -21.05 17.90
C GLY A 110 18.68 -20.06 17.79
N ILE A 111 18.89 -19.42 16.65
CA ILE A 111 19.95 -18.42 16.42
C ILE A 111 19.36 -17.01 16.57
N SER A 112 19.98 -16.16 17.38
CA SER A 112 19.57 -14.76 17.59
C SER A 112 19.62 -13.96 16.29
N LEU A 113 18.51 -13.36 15.86
CA LEU A 113 18.49 -12.47 14.69
C LEU A 113 19.10 -11.09 15.00
N ARG A 114 19.13 -10.68 16.27
CA ARG A 114 19.86 -9.49 16.71
C ARG A 114 21.37 -9.63 16.54
N GLU A 115 21.92 -10.82 16.80
CA GLU A 115 23.35 -11.10 16.63
C GLU A 115 23.70 -11.53 15.19
N ALA A 116 22.82 -12.31 14.56
CA ALA A 116 23.01 -12.77 13.19
C ALA A 116 22.98 -11.63 12.17
N ILE A 117 22.03 -10.69 12.25
CA ILE A 117 21.93 -9.59 11.27
C ILE A 117 22.81 -8.42 11.72
N ALA A 118 24.11 -8.68 11.76
CA ALA A 118 25.12 -7.77 12.28
C ALA A 118 25.39 -6.58 11.34
N PHE A 119 25.60 -5.40 11.93
CA PHE A 119 25.94 -4.17 11.20
C PHE A 119 27.43 -4.09 10.85
N SER A 120 27.73 -3.62 9.63
CA SER A 120 29.08 -3.26 9.18
C SER A 120 29.31 -1.75 9.19
N ASP A 121 30.55 -1.33 9.42
CA ASP A 121 30.96 0.09 9.49
C ASP A 121 31.22 0.77 8.14
N GLN A 122 30.96 0.08 7.02
CA GLN A 122 31.18 0.59 5.65
C GLN A 122 30.50 1.94 5.33
N ARG A 123 29.47 2.34 6.10
CA ARG A 123 28.76 3.61 5.90
C ARG A 123 28.46 4.31 7.22
N ARG A 124 29.00 5.52 7.41
CA ARG A 124 28.87 6.32 8.63
C ARG A 124 27.43 6.56 9.12
N LEU A 125 26.47 6.77 8.21
CA LEU A 125 25.10 7.21 8.54
C LEU A 125 24.00 6.19 8.26
N ARG A 126 24.28 5.15 7.46
CA ARG A 126 23.31 4.14 7.01
C ARG A 126 23.99 2.78 7.01
N LYS A 127 24.21 2.23 8.20
CA LYS A 127 25.02 1.02 8.39
C LYS A 127 24.33 -0.17 7.69
N PRO A 128 24.99 -0.83 6.72
CA PRO A 128 24.47 -2.07 6.15
C PRO A 128 24.54 -3.19 7.17
N ALA A 129 23.61 -4.14 7.12
CA ALA A 129 23.54 -5.30 8.00
C ALA A 129 23.33 -6.59 7.21
N SER A 130 23.93 -7.70 7.66
CA SER A 130 23.85 -9.00 6.99
C SER A 130 24.37 -10.14 7.87
N ILE A 131 23.89 -11.36 7.64
CA ILE A 131 24.45 -12.58 8.25
C ILE A 131 25.94 -12.80 7.91
N PHE A 132 26.43 -12.23 6.81
CA PHE A 132 27.84 -12.32 6.41
C PHE A 132 28.75 -11.30 7.11
N PHE A 133 28.20 -10.35 7.88
CA PHE A 133 28.97 -9.45 8.75
C PHE A 133 29.03 -9.92 10.21
N SER A 134 28.35 -11.02 10.53
CA SER A 134 28.30 -11.60 11.88
C SER A 134 29.48 -12.53 12.18
N SER A 135 29.65 -12.86 13.45
CA SER A 135 30.59 -13.89 13.91
C SER A 135 30.02 -15.32 13.92
N LEU A 136 28.91 -15.57 13.21
CA LEU A 136 28.31 -16.90 13.13
C LEU A 136 29.26 -17.94 12.54
N SER A 137 29.26 -19.14 13.12
CA SER A 137 29.90 -20.31 12.53
C SER A 137 29.26 -20.70 11.20
N GLU A 138 29.97 -21.51 10.40
CA GLU A 138 29.45 -21.99 9.12
C GLU A 138 28.17 -22.81 9.28
N THR A 139 28.05 -23.60 10.36
CA THR A 139 26.87 -24.40 10.67
C THR A 139 25.66 -23.54 11.02
N GLU A 140 25.84 -22.48 11.81
CA GLU A 140 24.77 -21.54 12.14
C GLU A 140 24.33 -20.75 10.90
N ARG A 141 25.29 -20.27 10.11
CA ARG A 141 24.98 -19.56 8.86
C ARG A 141 24.22 -20.46 7.88
N GLN A 142 24.66 -21.71 7.70
CA GLN A 142 23.96 -22.69 6.86
C GLN A 142 22.54 -22.99 7.38
N THR A 143 22.35 -23.08 8.69
CA THR A 143 21.02 -23.24 9.31
C THR A 143 20.09 -22.09 8.95
N LEU A 144 20.59 -20.84 8.98
CA LEU A 144 19.82 -19.67 8.53
C LEU A 144 19.58 -19.65 7.02
N MET A 145 20.54 -20.10 6.20
CA MET A 145 20.37 -20.24 4.74
C MET A 145 19.27 -21.25 4.37
N ASP A 146 19.20 -22.39 5.06
CA ASP A 146 18.16 -23.41 4.82
C ASP A 146 16.79 -22.98 5.37
N ALA A 147 16.77 -22.09 6.37
CA ALA A 147 15.58 -21.37 6.81
C ALA A 147 15.15 -20.21 5.88
N GLY A 148 15.80 -20.01 4.72
CA GLY A 148 15.43 -19.03 3.69
C GLY A 148 16.29 -17.75 3.65
N GLU A 149 17.36 -17.68 4.44
CA GLU A 149 18.24 -16.50 4.66
C GLU A 149 17.49 -15.25 5.18
N PRO A 150 17.58 -14.95 6.49
CA PRO A 150 16.98 -13.74 7.04
C PRO A 150 17.78 -12.49 6.63
N ILE A 151 17.07 -11.56 5.98
CA ILE A 151 17.62 -10.27 5.52
C ILE A 151 17.46 -9.20 6.60
N TRP A 152 16.27 -9.16 7.22
CA TRP A 152 15.94 -8.25 8.32
C TRP A 152 14.83 -8.83 9.19
N TRP A 153 14.73 -8.31 10.41
CA TRP A 153 13.62 -8.59 11.32
C TRP A 153 13.11 -7.29 11.97
N ARG A 154 11.81 -7.28 12.29
CA ARG A 154 11.09 -6.13 12.83
C ARG A 154 10.14 -6.57 13.92
N VAL A 155 10.09 -5.80 15.01
CA VAL A 155 9.00 -5.82 15.99
C VAL A 155 8.29 -4.48 15.86
N ASP A 156 6.97 -4.51 15.63
CA ASP A 156 6.17 -3.30 15.43
C ASP A 156 4.88 -3.38 16.28
N PRO A 157 4.61 -2.43 17.20
CA PRO A 157 5.57 -1.50 17.79
C PRO A 157 6.65 -2.25 18.62
N PRO A 158 7.85 -1.68 18.82
CA PRO A 158 8.92 -2.31 19.62
C PRO A 158 8.54 -2.63 21.07
N THR A 159 7.60 -1.86 21.63
CA THR A 159 6.98 -2.10 22.93
C THR A 159 5.46 -2.16 22.73
N VAL A 160 4.86 -3.30 23.04
CA VAL A 160 3.43 -3.55 22.93
C VAL A 160 2.76 -3.17 24.25
N ALA A 161 1.90 -2.15 24.22
CA ALA A 161 1.16 -1.72 25.41
C ALA A 161 0.16 -2.78 25.87
N PRO A 162 -0.22 -2.81 27.17
CA PRO A 162 -1.28 -3.67 27.69
C PRO A 162 -2.55 -3.64 26.84
N GLY A 163 -3.14 -4.81 26.60
CA GLY A 163 -4.32 -5.02 25.76
C GLY A 163 -4.14 -4.74 24.26
N SER A 164 -2.92 -4.42 23.81
CA SER A 164 -2.61 -4.08 22.40
C SER A 164 -1.95 -5.24 21.65
N VAL A 165 -1.91 -5.15 20.33
CA VAL A 165 -1.24 -6.13 19.45
C VAL A 165 0.09 -5.59 18.93
N GLY A 166 1.09 -6.47 18.87
CA GLY A 166 2.32 -6.30 18.13
C GLY A 166 2.46 -7.36 17.03
N GLU A 167 3.24 -7.00 16.02
CA GLU A 167 3.66 -7.89 14.94
C GLU A 167 5.18 -8.11 14.99
N VAL A 168 5.61 -9.35 14.88
CA VAL A 168 7.00 -9.69 14.55
C VAL A 168 7.05 -10.15 13.10
N SER A 169 7.81 -9.45 12.27
CA SER A 169 8.02 -9.79 10.84
C SER A 169 9.49 -10.15 10.59
N ILE A 170 9.76 -11.27 9.93
CA ILE A 170 11.10 -11.69 9.48
C ILE A 170 11.06 -11.83 7.95
N ARG A 171 11.95 -11.11 7.24
CA ARG A 171 12.06 -11.18 5.77
C ARG A 171 13.12 -12.18 5.36
N LEU A 172 12.75 -13.09 4.47
CA LEU A 172 13.61 -14.15 3.94
C LEU A 172 13.96 -13.88 2.47
N ARG A 173 15.20 -14.14 2.06
CA ARG A 173 15.65 -13.96 0.67
C ARG A 173 15.05 -14.99 -0.28
N HIS A 174 14.92 -16.22 0.21
CA HIS A 174 14.49 -17.38 -0.55
C HIS A 174 13.42 -18.18 0.21
N ALA A 175 12.68 -19.02 -0.51
CA ALA A 175 11.77 -19.96 0.11
C ALA A 175 12.55 -20.92 1.04
N PRO A 176 12.10 -21.15 2.29
CA PRO A 176 12.75 -22.10 3.18
C PRO A 176 12.77 -23.52 2.60
N LYS A 177 13.87 -24.24 2.82
CA LYS A 177 14.01 -25.66 2.42
C LYS A 177 13.44 -26.63 3.47
N ILE A 178 12.89 -26.08 4.55
CA ILE A 178 12.36 -26.78 5.71
C ILE A 178 10.85 -26.54 5.82
N ALA A 179 10.11 -27.53 6.32
CA ALA A 179 8.65 -27.46 6.40
C ALA A 179 8.12 -26.47 7.46
N GLU A 180 8.93 -26.10 8.45
CA GLU A 180 8.54 -25.24 9.57
C GLU A 180 9.72 -24.37 10.04
N LEU A 181 9.44 -23.08 10.28
CA LEU A 181 10.35 -22.19 10.98
C LEU A 181 10.06 -22.24 12.48
N ARG A 182 11.07 -22.51 13.29
CA ARG A 182 11.00 -22.30 14.75
C ARG A 182 11.43 -20.87 15.04
N VAL A 183 10.49 -20.04 15.50
CA VAL A 183 10.73 -18.63 15.85
C VAL A 183 10.42 -18.46 17.34
N GLU A 184 11.34 -17.89 18.12
CA GLU A 184 11.07 -17.54 19.52
C GLU A 184 11.23 -16.03 19.73
N CYS A 185 10.19 -15.37 20.24
CA CYS A 185 10.28 -13.97 20.65
C CYS A 185 10.77 -13.91 22.10
N HIS A 186 11.83 -13.13 22.35
CA HIS A 186 12.44 -12.97 23.67
C HIS A 186 12.02 -11.64 24.30
N ALA A 187 11.31 -11.71 25.43
CA ALA A 187 11.03 -10.59 26.32
C ALA A 187 11.78 -10.78 27.65
N ALA A 188 11.80 -9.75 28.50
CA ALA A 188 12.70 -9.68 29.67
C ALA A 188 12.66 -10.91 30.60
N ASN A 189 11.48 -11.52 30.80
CA ASN A 189 11.30 -12.69 31.67
C ASN A 189 10.66 -13.90 30.95
N GLU A 190 10.40 -13.82 29.64
CA GLU A 190 9.53 -14.75 28.93
C GLU A 190 10.01 -15.06 27.51
N ARG A 191 9.62 -16.23 27.01
CA ARG A 191 9.80 -16.63 25.61
C ARG A 191 8.49 -17.07 25.03
N VAL A 192 8.19 -16.63 23.80
CA VAL A 192 7.01 -17.05 23.05
C VAL A 192 7.45 -17.94 21.88
N PRO A 193 7.62 -19.27 22.10
CA PRO A 193 7.99 -20.19 21.03
C PRO A 193 6.84 -20.36 20.06
N THR A 194 7.10 -20.13 18.78
CA THR A 194 6.10 -20.05 17.73
C THR A 194 6.55 -20.85 16.51
N PRO A 195 5.92 -21.98 16.19
CA PRO A 195 6.10 -22.62 14.89
C PRO A 195 5.47 -21.76 13.79
N VAL A 196 6.11 -21.73 12.62
CA VAL A 196 5.57 -21.11 11.40
C VAL A 196 5.65 -22.13 10.27
N ALA A 197 4.53 -22.76 9.96
CA ALA A 197 4.44 -23.75 8.90
C ALA A 197 4.63 -23.09 7.51
N ILE A 198 5.43 -23.73 6.66
CA ILE A 198 5.68 -23.28 5.28
C ILE A 198 4.58 -23.86 4.39
N GLN A 199 3.60 -23.02 4.06
CA GLN A 199 2.45 -23.39 3.23
C GLN A 199 2.28 -22.38 2.10
N GLU A 200 2.37 -22.84 0.85
CA GLU A 200 2.34 -21.95 -0.33
C GLU A 200 0.95 -21.37 -0.62
N LYS A 201 -0.11 -22.11 -0.25
CA LYS A 201 -1.51 -21.83 -0.66
C LYS A 201 -2.43 -21.50 0.52
N LEU A 202 -1.97 -20.65 1.44
CA LEU A 202 -2.84 -20.07 2.46
C LEU A 202 -3.69 -18.92 1.88
N PRO A 203 -4.91 -18.70 2.39
CA PRO A 203 -5.67 -17.47 2.16
C PRO A 203 -4.88 -16.22 2.57
N ARG A 204 -5.12 -15.10 1.88
CA ARG A 204 -4.38 -13.84 2.06
C ARG A 204 -5.31 -12.66 2.22
N ILE A 205 -4.84 -11.66 2.96
CA ILE A 205 -5.40 -10.31 2.92
C ILE A 205 -4.62 -9.53 1.84
N GLU A 206 -5.30 -9.18 0.76
CA GLU A 206 -4.74 -8.53 -0.44
C GLU A 206 -4.80 -7.00 -0.35
N GLY A 207 -5.72 -6.46 0.44
CA GLY A 207 -5.86 -5.03 0.69
C GLY A 207 -6.68 -4.76 1.95
N VAL A 208 -6.30 -3.71 2.68
CA VAL A 208 -7.10 -3.15 3.76
C VAL A 208 -7.16 -1.63 3.58
N SER A 209 -8.33 -1.05 3.77
CA SER A 209 -8.55 0.40 3.75
C SER A 209 -9.56 0.79 4.82
N LEU A 210 -9.44 2.01 5.35
CA LEU A 210 -10.38 2.54 6.32
C LEU A 210 -11.11 3.75 5.72
N ASP A 211 -12.31 4.02 6.20
CA ASP A 211 -13.05 5.23 5.85
C ASP A 211 -12.50 6.48 6.60
N GLU A 212 -13.10 7.67 6.38
CA GLU A 212 -12.64 8.90 7.05
C GLU A 212 -12.85 8.87 8.57
N SER A 213 -13.85 8.11 9.05
CA SER A 213 -14.14 7.99 10.48
C SER A 213 -13.23 7.02 11.24
N LEU A 214 -12.38 6.24 10.55
CA LEU A 214 -11.63 5.10 11.11
C LEU A 214 -12.52 4.02 11.77
N ALA A 215 -13.84 4.04 11.54
CA ALA A 215 -14.79 3.08 12.11
C ALA A 215 -15.25 2.02 11.12
N ARG A 216 -15.10 2.24 9.80
CA ARG A 216 -15.38 1.23 8.77
C ARG A 216 -14.09 0.73 8.15
N VAL A 217 -13.89 -0.58 8.18
CA VAL A 217 -12.73 -1.25 7.58
C VAL A 217 -13.19 -2.07 6.38
N PHE A 218 -12.55 -1.84 5.23
CA PHE A 218 -12.70 -2.59 4.00
C PHE A 218 -11.55 -3.60 3.93
N VAL A 219 -11.86 -4.89 3.90
CA VAL A 219 -10.88 -5.99 3.86
C VAL A 219 -11.13 -6.81 2.60
N TYR A 220 -10.09 -7.06 1.81
CA TYR A 220 -10.19 -7.88 0.60
C TYR A 220 -9.39 -9.18 0.79
N LEU A 221 -10.10 -10.30 0.76
CA LEU A 221 -9.55 -11.63 0.99
C LEU A 221 -9.39 -12.37 -0.34
N LYS A 222 -8.31 -13.15 -0.45
CA LYS A 222 -8.06 -14.06 -1.58
C LYS A 222 -7.73 -15.44 -1.04
N ASP A 223 -8.52 -16.45 -1.40
CA ASP A 223 -8.14 -17.84 -1.20
C ASP A 223 -7.61 -18.44 -2.52
N PRO A 224 -6.31 -18.79 -2.62
CA PRO A 224 -5.74 -19.39 -3.82
C PRO A 224 -6.16 -20.85 -4.06
N GLN A 225 -6.85 -21.50 -3.12
CA GLN A 225 -7.42 -22.86 -3.30
C GLN A 225 -8.90 -22.84 -3.66
N THR A 226 -9.65 -21.84 -3.20
CA THR A 226 -11.08 -21.68 -3.49
C THR A 226 -11.41 -20.19 -3.68
N PRO A 227 -11.12 -19.63 -4.88
CA PRO A 227 -11.41 -18.23 -5.20
C PRO A 227 -12.86 -17.84 -4.87
N GLY A 228 -13.06 -16.59 -4.46
CA GLY A 228 -14.40 -16.06 -4.17
C GLY A 228 -15.09 -16.65 -2.93
N SER A 229 -14.44 -17.55 -2.19
CA SER A 229 -14.95 -18.08 -0.92
C SER A 229 -14.84 -17.04 0.21
N LYS A 230 -15.78 -17.11 1.16
CA LYS A 230 -15.78 -16.25 2.36
C LYS A 230 -15.29 -17.00 3.60
N PRO A 231 -14.66 -16.30 4.56
CA PRO A 231 -14.36 -16.88 5.85
C PRO A 231 -15.65 -17.15 6.64
N GLU A 232 -15.57 -18.06 7.60
CA GLU A 232 -16.62 -18.27 8.60
C GLU A 232 -16.50 -17.30 9.77
N ARG A 233 -15.27 -16.94 10.14
CA ARG A 233 -14.98 -16.07 11.30
C ARG A 233 -13.96 -15.00 10.95
N VAL A 234 -14.17 -13.80 11.47
CA VAL A 234 -13.25 -12.66 11.34
C VAL A 234 -12.95 -12.10 12.73
N PHE A 235 -11.68 -11.82 12.99
CA PHE A 235 -11.20 -11.28 14.26
C PHE A 235 -10.44 -9.98 14.04
N LEU A 236 -10.55 -9.10 15.02
CA LEU A 236 -9.74 -7.90 15.19
C LEU A 236 -9.10 -7.96 16.57
N ASP A 237 -7.77 -7.92 16.63
CA ASP A 237 -6.98 -8.00 17.87
C ASP A 237 -7.30 -9.24 18.74
N GLY A 238 -7.57 -10.37 18.07
CA GLY A 238 -7.94 -11.63 18.70
C GLY A 238 -9.39 -11.66 19.24
N ARG A 239 -10.18 -10.60 19.04
CA ARG A 239 -11.61 -10.56 19.40
C ARG A 239 -12.43 -10.91 18.17
N ASP A 240 -13.37 -11.84 18.33
CA ASP A 240 -14.30 -12.20 17.25
C ASP A 240 -15.22 -11.01 16.93
N VAL A 241 -15.19 -10.55 15.68
CA VAL A 241 -15.99 -9.44 15.15
C VAL A 241 -16.91 -9.90 14.01
N THR A 242 -17.08 -11.20 13.80
CA THR A 242 -17.84 -11.80 12.69
C THR A 242 -19.26 -11.23 12.58
N SER A 243 -19.94 -10.99 13.70
CA SER A 243 -21.29 -10.41 13.75
C SER A 243 -21.38 -8.93 13.35
N ARG A 244 -20.23 -8.25 13.20
CA ARG A 244 -20.09 -6.87 12.70
C ARG A 244 -19.61 -6.81 11.25
N CYS A 245 -19.35 -7.97 10.64
CA CYS A 245 -18.89 -8.08 9.27
C CYS A 245 -20.05 -8.36 8.33
N ARG A 246 -20.14 -7.58 7.25
CA ARG A 246 -20.87 -7.99 6.04
C ARG A 246 -19.89 -8.70 5.13
N MET A 247 -20.23 -9.91 4.70
CA MET A 247 -19.39 -10.75 3.85
C MET A 247 -20.20 -11.28 2.67
N VAL A 248 -19.63 -11.20 1.48
CA VAL A 248 -20.19 -11.75 0.23
C VAL A 248 -19.35 -12.94 -0.23
N ALA A 249 -19.82 -13.70 -1.21
CA ALA A 249 -19.08 -14.80 -1.82
C ALA A 249 -19.60 -15.03 -3.25
N ASP A 250 -18.70 -15.33 -4.18
CA ASP A 250 -19.01 -15.57 -5.60
C ASP A 250 -17.83 -16.32 -6.24
N PRO A 251 -17.98 -17.60 -6.63
CA PRO A 251 -16.89 -18.40 -7.18
C PRO A 251 -16.31 -17.86 -8.49
N ASP A 252 -17.02 -16.99 -9.21
CA ASP A 252 -16.53 -16.36 -10.45
C ASP A 252 -15.63 -15.14 -10.18
N THR A 253 -15.38 -14.80 -8.90
CA THR A 253 -14.51 -13.70 -8.48
C THR A 253 -13.22 -14.18 -7.80
N GLU A 254 -12.12 -13.46 -8.02
CA GLU A 254 -10.85 -13.75 -7.34
C GLU A 254 -10.84 -13.34 -5.86
N LEU A 255 -11.55 -12.26 -5.51
CA LEU A 255 -11.51 -11.61 -4.20
C LEU A 255 -12.87 -11.59 -3.52
N THR A 256 -12.85 -11.75 -2.20
CA THR A 256 -13.99 -11.64 -1.31
C THR A 256 -13.90 -10.36 -0.47
N PRO A 257 -14.74 -9.33 -0.73
CA PRO A 257 -14.85 -8.15 0.11
C PRO A 257 -15.57 -8.43 1.43
N VAL A 258 -14.94 -8.03 2.53
CA VAL A 258 -15.53 -8.00 3.88
C VAL A 258 -15.57 -6.55 4.36
N ILE A 259 -16.74 -6.08 4.79
CA ILE A 259 -16.92 -4.77 5.41
C ILE A 259 -17.14 -4.97 6.90
N LEU A 260 -16.24 -4.43 7.73
CA LEU A 260 -16.34 -4.44 9.19
C LEU A 260 -16.75 -3.04 9.66
N ASP A 261 -17.92 -2.95 10.28
CA ASP A 261 -18.45 -1.73 10.88
C ASP A 261 -18.20 -1.75 12.42
N LEU A 262 -17.38 -0.83 12.93
CA LEU A 262 -16.97 -0.76 14.34
C LEU A 262 -17.82 0.23 15.14
N PRO A 263 -18.15 -0.08 16.41
CA PRO A 263 -18.90 0.85 17.29
C PRO A 263 -18.04 2.03 17.78
N THR A 264 -16.72 1.92 17.69
CA THR A 264 -15.75 2.94 18.08
C THR A 264 -14.68 3.02 16.98
N PRO A 265 -14.33 4.23 16.49
CA PRO A 265 -13.18 4.44 15.63
C PRO A 265 -11.89 3.81 16.16
N LEU A 266 -11.07 3.27 15.25
CA LEU A 266 -9.69 2.92 15.57
C LEU A 266 -8.86 4.19 15.78
N LYS A 267 -7.85 4.12 16.66
CA LYS A 267 -6.97 5.26 16.94
C LYS A 267 -6.03 5.47 15.75
N ARG A 268 -5.95 6.69 15.21
CA ARG A 268 -5.02 6.97 14.10
C ARG A 268 -3.58 6.52 14.44
N GLY A 269 -3.00 5.71 13.58
CA GLY A 269 -1.66 5.17 13.70
C GLY A 269 -1.49 3.95 14.61
N SER A 270 -2.50 3.48 15.36
CA SER A 270 -2.36 2.21 16.11
C SER A 270 -2.31 1.02 15.15
N LEU A 271 -1.49 0.02 15.51
CA LEU A 271 -1.41 -1.26 14.81
C LEU A 271 -2.55 -2.17 15.29
N HIS A 272 -3.17 -2.88 14.35
CA HIS A 272 -4.21 -3.86 14.60
C HIS A 272 -3.92 -5.17 13.85
N GLY A 273 -4.23 -6.29 14.50
CA GLY A 273 -4.15 -7.63 13.90
C GLY A 273 -5.50 -8.06 13.34
N LEU A 274 -5.57 -8.23 12.01
CA LEU A 274 -6.73 -8.80 11.33
C LEU A 274 -6.51 -10.29 11.06
N GLN A 275 -7.54 -11.09 11.29
CA GLN A 275 -7.57 -12.52 11.00
C GLN A 275 -8.91 -12.90 10.37
N ALA A 276 -8.87 -13.74 9.33
CA ALA A 276 -10.03 -14.37 8.74
C ALA A 276 -9.81 -15.89 8.71
N LEU A 277 -10.75 -16.69 9.25
CA LEU A 277 -10.69 -18.15 9.30
C LEU A 277 -11.77 -18.77 8.42
N TYR A 278 -11.39 -19.80 7.67
CA TYR A 278 -12.25 -20.56 6.77
C TYR A 278 -12.70 -21.88 7.42
N ALA A 279 -13.74 -22.51 6.85
CA ALA A 279 -14.35 -23.73 7.40
C ALA A 279 -13.40 -24.93 7.51
N ASP A 280 -12.34 -24.97 6.71
CA ASP A 280 -11.29 -25.99 6.72
C ASP A 280 -10.15 -25.71 7.71
N GLY A 281 -10.27 -24.64 8.52
CA GLY A 281 -9.27 -24.21 9.49
C GLY A 281 -8.11 -23.39 8.92
N ARG A 282 -8.02 -23.20 7.60
CA ARG A 282 -7.06 -22.26 7.01
C ARG A 282 -7.45 -20.82 7.35
N GLY A 283 -6.48 -19.91 7.29
CA GLY A 283 -6.73 -18.51 7.57
C GLY A 283 -5.87 -17.55 6.75
N ALA A 284 -6.30 -16.29 6.78
CA ALA A 284 -5.53 -15.13 6.35
C ALA A 284 -5.25 -14.25 7.56
N TRP A 285 -4.05 -13.68 7.65
CA TRP A 285 -3.65 -12.76 8.72
C TRP A 285 -2.92 -11.55 8.14
N ALA A 286 -3.07 -10.37 8.77
CA ALA A 286 -2.20 -9.22 8.51
C ALA A 286 -2.18 -8.23 9.67
N GLY A 287 -1.03 -7.54 9.83
CA GLY A 287 -0.88 -6.36 10.66
C GLY A 287 -1.10 -5.10 9.82
N VAL A 288 -1.99 -4.21 10.27
CA VAL A 288 -2.28 -2.95 9.59
C VAL A 288 -2.36 -1.79 10.58
N ARG A 289 -1.84 -0.62 10.19
CA ARG A 289 -2.00 0.60 10.98
C ARG A 289 -3.24 1.36 10.53
N ALA A 290 -4.00 1.87 11.50
CA ALA A 290 -5.24 2.59 11.24
C ALA A 290 -4.96 4.00 10.67
N PHE A 291 -5.04 4.13 9.35
CA PHE A 291 -4.92 5.40 8.63
C PHE A 291 -6.15 5.60 7.72
N ALA A 292 -6.66 6.83 7.67
CA ALA A 292 -7.84 7.25 6.92
C ALA A 292 -7.49 8.22 5.78
N ASP A 293 -6.26 8.11 5.29
CA ASP A 293 -5.61 9.16 4.52
C ASP A 293 -6.26 9.40 3.13
N PRO A 294 -6.24 10.66 2.66
CA PRO A 294 -6.69 10.99 1.31
C PRO A 294 -5.80 10.32 0.26
N PHE A 295 -6.32 10.14 -0.95
CA PHE A 295 -5.48 9.72 -2.07
C PHE A 295 -4.39 10.78 -2.31
N VAL A 296 -3.13 10.38 -2.21
CA VAL A 296 -1.99 11.30 -2.38
C VAL A 296 -1.83 11.64 -3.86
N TYR A 297 -1.88 12.93 -4.19
CA TYR A 297 -1.59 13.42 -5.53
C TYR A 297 -0.55 14.54 -5.44
N GLY A 298 0.71 14.16 -5.63
CA GLY A 298 1.84 14.97 -5.18
C GLY A 298 2.90 15.34 -6.20
N VAL A 299 3.83 16.20 -5.79
CA VAL A 299 5.02 16.54 -6.59
C VAL A 299 6.28 16.64 -5.72
N TRP A 300 7.40 16.17 -6.27
CA TRP A 300 8.71 16.28 -5.64
C TRP A 300 9.43 17.57 -6.01
N GLY A 301 10.22 18.09 -5.07
CA GLY A 301 11.05 19.28 -5.24
C GLY A 301 10.28 20.60 -5.25
N GLY A 302 10.89 21.65 -5.79
CA GLY A 302 10.35 23.02 -5.73
C GLY A 302 11.05 23.99 -6.69
N PRO A 303 10.64 25.27 -6.69
CA PRO A 303 11.22 26.29 -7.56
C PRO A 303 12.60 26.72 -7.03
N GLY A 304 13.52 27.04 -7.96
CA GLY A 304 14.79 27.66 -7.60
C GLY A 304 14.60 29.10 -7.14
N GLY A 305 15.10 29.43 -5.95
CA GLY A 305 15.03 30.74 -5.30
C GLY A 305 15.74 30.72 -3.94
N GLN A 306 16.04 31.90 -3.40
CA GLN A 306 16.75 32.13 -2.13
C GLN A 306 15.78 32.16 -0.93
N GLU A 307 16.29 32.20 0.31
CA GLU A 307 15.45 32.18 1.52
C GLU A 307 14.53 33.43 1.66
N ASP A 308 14.88 34.55 1.05
CA ASP A 308 14.13 35.81 1.05
C ASP A 308 13.06 35.90 -0.06
N ASP A 309 13.05 34.98 -1.04
CA ASP A 309 12.07 34.89 -2.13
C ASP A 309 10.68 34.37 -1.67
N LEU A 310 10.14 34.89 -0.56
CA LEU A 310 8.88 34.40 0.03
C LEU A 310 7.67 34.53 -0.93
N ALA A 311 7.69 35.52 -1.82
CA ALA A 311 6.67 35.69 -2.86
C ALA A 311 6.66 34.55 -3.89
N LEU A 312 7.84 34.00 -4.23
CA LEU A 312 7.98 32.83 -5.10
C LEU A 312 7.39 31.58 -4.41
N ALA A 313 7.65 31.41 -3.12
CA ALA A 313 7.09 30.33 -2.32
C ALA A 313 5.56 30.39 -2.25
N GLN A 314 5.01 31.58 -1.98
CA GLN A 314 3.57 31.83 -1.97
C GLN A 314 2.91 31.57 -3.33
N ALA A 315 3.54 32.00 -4.43
CA ALA A 315 3.06 31.75 -5.79
C ALA A 315 3.08 30.25 -6.14
N HIS A 316 4.13 29.52 -5.73
CA HIS A 316 4.25 28.08 -5.94
C HIS A 316 3.15 27.29 -5.24
N ILE A 317 2.85 27.59 -3.98
CA ILE A 317 1.79 26.88 -3.22
C ILE A 317 0.41 27.09 -3.86
N ARG A 318 0.12 28.30 -4.34
CA ARG A 318 -1.10 28.59 -5.11
C ARG A 318 -1.14 27.83 -6.43
N LEU A 319 -0.02 27.79 -7.15
CA LEU A 319 0.08 27.03 -8.40
C LEU A 319 -0.13 25.51 -8.18
N LEU A 320 0.37 24.94 -7.08
CA LEU A 320 0.06 23.54 -6.73
C LEU A 320 -1.44 23.34 -6.46
N HIS A 321 -2.08 24.27 -5.76
CA HIS A 321 -3.53 24.25 -5.54
C HIS A 321 -4.31 24.31 -6.85
N ASP A 322 -3.95 25.20 -7.78
CA ASP A 322 -4.57 25.35 -9.09
C ASP A 322 -4.38 24.09 -9.97
N LEU A 323 -3.26 23.38 -9.78
CA LEU A 323 -2.98 22.06 -10.36
C LEU A 323 -3.63 20.90 -9.60
N SER A 324 -4.47 21.17 -8.59
CA SER A 324 -5.11 20.17 -7.73
C SER A 324 -4.13 19.18 -7.07
N VAL A 325 -2.88 19.60 -6.88
CA VAL A 325 -1.84 18.88 -6.14
C VAL A 325 -2.08 19.07 -4.65
N ASN A 326 -2.33 17.98 -3.92
CA ASN A 326 -2.66 18.01 -2.50
C ASN A 326 -1.47 17.70 -1.58
N THR A 327 -0.34 17.23 -2.12
CA THR A 327 0.83 16.86 -1.31
C THR A 327 2.13 17.33 -1.97
N GLN A 328 3.06 17.86 -1.18
CA GLN A 328 4.41 18.10 -1.65
C GLN A 328 5.43 17.19 -0.96
N MET A 329 6.44 16.78 -1.72
CA MET A 329 7.67 16.15 -1.24
C MET A 329 8.84 17.15 -1.39
N PRO A 330 8.90 18.22 -0.57
CA PRO A 330 9.84 19.35 -0.72
C PRO A 330 11.28 19.01 -0.28
N GLN A 331 11.66 17.75 -0.30
CA GLN A 331 12.90 17.25 0.30
C GLN A 331 14.14 17.62 -0.53
N VAL A 332 13.95 17.95 -1.82
CA VAL A 332 15.04 18.29 -2.75
C VAL A 332 14.80 19.68 -3.37
N GLY A 333 15.52 20.69 -2.86
CA GLY A 333 15.72 21.97 -3.53
C GLY A 333 14.53 22.94 -3.53
N SER A 334 14.51 23.86 -2.55
CA SER A 334 14.04 25.25 -2.69
C SER A 334 14.29 25.98 -1.36
N ALA A 335 15.21 26.96 -1.35
CA ALA A 335 15.47 27.73 -0.12
C ALA A 335 14.27 28.63 0.22
N ALA A 336 13.61 29.19 -0.79
CA ALA A 336 12.37 29.96 -0.68
C ALA A 336 11.25 29.19 0.03
N LEU A 337 10.94 27.96 -0.42
CA LEU A 337 9.92 27.13 0.25
C LEU A 337 10.34 26.76 1.67
N ALA A 338 11.59 26.34 1.87
CA ALA A 338 12.11 25.95 3.18
C ALA A 338 12.10 27.12 4.18
N ALA A 339 12.27 28.36 3.73
CA ALA A 339 12.10 29.56 4.54
C ALA A 339 10.62 29.85 4.83
N PHE A 340 9.77 29.83 3.80
CA PHE A 340 8.35 30.17 3.93
C PHE A 340 7.58 29.19 4.82
N TYR A 341 7.88 27.88 4.79
CA TYR A 341 7.28 26.86 5.66
C TYR A 341 7.58 27.04 7.16
N LYS A 342 8.67 27.75 7.50
CA LYS A 342 8.97 28.13 8.90
C LYS A 342 8.06 29.26 9.40
N THR A 343 7.34 29.97 8.51
CA THR A 343 6.51 31.13 8.87
C THR A 343 5.05 30.75 9.14
N THR A 344 4.39 31.48 10.04
CA THR A 344 2.95 31.33 10.30
C THR A 344 2.11 31.54 9.03
N ALA A 345 2.51 32.49 8.17
CA ALA A 345 1.82 32.79 6.92
C ALA A 345 1.91 31.63 5.91
N GLY A 346 3.09 31.02 5.76
CA GLY A 346 3.27 29.85 4.89
C GLY A 346 2.50 28.64 5.38
N GLN A 347 2.55 28.35 6.68
CA GLN A 347 1.77 27.26 7.27
C GLN A 347 0.26 27.50 7.17
N GLN A 348 -0.21 28.75 7.28
CA GLN A 348 -1.63 29.06 7.08
C GLN A 348 -2.03 28.88 5.61
N LEU A 349 -1.24 29.38 4.67
CA LEU A 349 -1.54 29.22 3.24
C LEU A 349 -1.64 27.74 2.85
N CYS A 350 -0.75 26.88 3.35
CA CYS A 350 -0.82 25.44 3.08
C CYS A 350 -2.09 24.79 3.66
N ARG A 351 -2.56 25.22 4.84
CA ARG A 351 -3.87 24.79 5.36
C ARG A 351 -5.02 25.28 4.49
N ASP A 352 -5.01 26.54 4.10
CA ASP A 352 -6.06 27.15 3.27
C ASP A 352 -6.14 26.51 1.88
N THR A 353 -5.01 26.07 1.31
CA THR A 353 -4.95 25.37 0.03
C THR A 353 -5.14 23.86 0.12
N GLY A 354 -5.14 23.26 1.32
CA GLY A 354 -5.15 21.81 1.51
C GLY A 354 -3.87 21.11 1.03
N LEU A 355 -2.72 21.76 1.18
CA LEU A 355 -1.41 21.22 0.80
C LEU A 355 -0.71 20.54 1.99
N ASP A 356 -0.57 19.24 1.89
CA ASP A 356 0.10 18.35 2.85
C ASP A 356 1.58 18.08 2.52
N PHE A 357 2.31 17.47 3.46
CA PHE A 357 3.77 17.30 3.38
C PHE A 357 4.26 15.88 3.65
N VAL A 358 5.15 15.37 2.79
CA VAL A 358 6.05 14.27 3.14
C VAL A 358 7.42 14.84 3.54
N LEU A 359 7.80 14.67 4.80
CA LEU A 359 9.05 15.21 5.35
C LEU A 359 10.12 14.13 5.53
N SER A 360 11.39 14.52 5.49
CA SER A 360 12.52 13.60 5.78
C SER A 360 12.73 13.33 7.27
N ASP A 361 12.16 14.16 8.14
CA ASP A 361 12.40 14.14 9.60
C ASP A 361 11.18 14.72 10.35
N PRO A 362 10.81 14.18 11.53
CA PRO A 362 9.84 14.80 12.43
C PRO A 362 10.20 16.24 12.83
N GLY A 363 9.20 17.12 12.89
CA GLY A 363 9.37 18.53 13.28
C GLY A 363 10.11 19.41 12.26
N LYS A 364 10.48 18.91 11.07
CA LYS A 364 11.20 19.68 10.05
C LYS A 364 10.44 20.96 9.68
N TRP A 365 11.15 22.09 9.66
CA TRP A 365 10.60 23.45 9.49
C TRP A 365 9.51 23.86 10.51
N GLY A 366 9.43 23.18 11.66
CA GLY A 366 8.39 23.42 12.66
C GLY A 366 7.06 22.73 12.36
N ILE A 367 6.97 21.93 11.29
CA ILE A 367 5.76 21.19 10.92
C ILE A 367 5.65 19.95 11.81
N GLN A 368 4.67 19.97 12.73
CA GLN A 368 4.40 18.87 13.66
C GLN A 368 3.48 17.81 13.06
N ASN A 369 2.50 18.24 12.24
CA ASN A 369 1.51 17.39 11.61
C ASN A 369 1.87 17.20 10.13
N ALA A 370 2.97 16.49 9.86
CA ALA A 370 3.25 16.06 8.49
C ALA A 370 2.23 15.00 8.07
N TYR A 371 1.89 14.95 6.78
CA TYR A 371 1.11 13.84 6.24
C TYR A 371 1.84 12.52 6.48
N ALA A 372 3.15 12.48 6.18
CA ALA A 372 3.98 11.29 6.39
C ALA A 372 5.48 11.61 6.51
N TYR A 373 6.26 10.62 6.97
CA TYR A 373 7.73 10.69 7.01
C TYR A 373 8.39 9.71 6.04
N PHE A 374 9.43 10.16 5.35
CA PHE A 374 10.14 9.40 4.34
C PHE A 374 11.45 8.83 4.91
N ILE A 375 11.47 7.52 5.17
CA ILE A 375 12.59 6.83 5.84
C ILE A 375 13.86 6.94 5.00
N HIS A 376 13.77 6.56 3.73
CA HIS A 376 14.88 6.63 2.79
C HIS A 376 14.40 6.59 1.33
N ASP A 377 15.31 6.98 0.45
CA ASP A 377 15.21 7.00 -1.00
C ASP A 377 16.17 5.92 -1.52
N GLU A 378 15.70 5.07 -2.44
CA GLU A 378 16.49 4.11 -3.19
C GLU A 378 17.53 3.32 -2.33
N PRO A 379 17.13 2.69 -1.20
CA PRO A 379 18.05 1.92 -0.36
C PRO A 379 18.66 0.75 -1.16
N ASP A 380 17.97 0.24 -2.17
CA ASP A 380 18.44 -0.82 -3.07
C ASP A 380 19.52 -0.35 -4.06
N ALA A 381 19.47 0.91 -4.53
CA ALA A 381 20.60 1.55 -5.23
C ALA A 381 21.77 1.88 -4.27
N GLY A 382 21.49 1.92 -2.96
CA GLY A 382 22.48 1.94 -1.89
C GLY A 382 23.10 0.57 -1.61
N ASP A 383 22.31 -0.50 -1.66
CA ASP A 383 22.72 -1.89 -1.46
C ASP A 383 23.74 -2.33 -2.52
N ALA A 384 23.56 -1.91 -3.78
CA ALA A 384 24.48 -2.18 -4.88
C ALA A 384 25.90 -1.61 -4.70
N LYS A 385 26.14 -0.82 -3.64
CA LYS A 385 27.44 -0.23 -3.30
C LYS A 385 28.06 -0.85 -2.04
N ILE A 386 27.42 -1.87 -1.46
CA ILE A 386 27.92 -2.59 -0.29
C ILE A 386 28.94 -3.65 -0.73
N THR A 387 30.02 -3.81 0.05
CA THR A 387 31.10 -4.75 -0.22
C THR A 387 31.25 -5.77 0.91
N GLY A 388 32.07 -6.79 0.72
CA GLY A 388 32.28 -7.86 1.71
C GLY A 388 31.11 -8.85 1.84
N LEU A 389 30.16 -8.82 0.91
CA LEU A 389 29.06 -9.79 0.79
C LEU A 389 29.31 -10.71 -0.42
N PRO A 390 28.86 -11.98 -0.39
CA PRO A 390 28.86 -12.81 -1.59
C PRO A 390 27.87 -12.26 -2.64
N PRO A 391 28.11 -12.47 -3.94
CA PRO A 391 27.23 -11.95 -4.99
C PRO A 391 25.79 -12.43 -4.86
N GLY A 392 24.82 -11.51 -4.93
CA GLY A 392 23.39 -11.79 -4.78
C GLY A 392 22.83 -11.61 -3.37
N HIS A 393 23.68 -11.38 -2.36
CA HIS A 393 23.27 -11.15 -0.97
C HIS A 393 23.17 -9.66 -0.59
N GLU A 394 23.39 -8.75 -1.55
CA GLU A 394 23.52 -7.32 -1.29
C GLU A 394 22.17 -6.65 -1.00
N VAL A 395 21.13 -6.98 -1.78
CA VAL A 395 19.80 -6.35 -1.66
C VAL A 395 19.17 -6.61 -0.29
N GLY A 396 18.71 -5.54 0.35
CA GLY A 396 18.18 -5.53 1.71
C GLY A 396 19.18 -5.15 2.80
N SER A 397 20.46 -4.95 2.48
CA SER A 397 21.49 -4.62 3.48
C SER A 397 21.16 -3.36 4.29
N LEU A 398 20.50 -2.36 3.71
CA LEU A 398 20.10 -1.14 4.43
C LEU A 398 18.77 -1.26 5.21
N ALA A 399 18.06 -2.38 5.11
CA ALA A 399 16.73 -2.55 5.71
C ALA A 399 16.74 -2.51 7.25
N GLN A 400 17.70 -3.15 7.92
CA GLN A 400 17.75 -3.16 9.39
C GLN A 400 18.03 -1.76 9.97
N TRP A 401 18.80 -0.93 9.25
CA TRP A 401 18.97 0.49 9.58
C TRP A 401 17.67 1.29 9.38
N ALA A 402 16.97 1.08 8.25
CA ALA A 402 15.69 1.73 7.97
C ALA A 402 14.60 1.38 8.99
N ILE A 403 14.55 0.12 9.47
CA ILE A 403 13.70 -0.32 10.58
C ILE A 403 14.05 0.44 11.87
N SER A 404 15.33 0.55 12.19
CA SER A 404 15.80 1.28 13.38
C SER A 404 15.37 2.75 13.34
N LYS A 405 15.42 3.40 12.17
CA LYS A 405 14.97 4.78 11.99
C LYS A 405 13.45 4.93 12.05
N SER A 406 12.71 3.97 11.48
CA SER A 406 11.24 3.89 11.60
C SER A 406 10.81 3.78 13.07
N ASN A 407 11.50 2.96 13.87
CA ASN A 407 11.21 2.79 15.30
C ASN A 407 11.48 4.06 16.10
N GLU A 408 12.59 4.77 15.83
CA GLU A 408 12.92 6.07 16.41
C GLU A 408 11.78 7.09 16.18
N TRP A 409 11.33 7.25 14.93
CA TRP A 409 10.26 8.19 14.59
C TRP A 409 8.90 7.78 15.13
N ARG A 410 8.60 6.47 15.22
CA ARG A 410 7.32 6.01 15.78
C ARG A 410 7.15 6.41 17.25
N SER A 411 8.25 6.56 17.99
CA SER A 411 8.22 7.03 19.38
C SER A 411 7.84 8.52 19.54
N THR A 412 8.05 9.33 18.49
CA THR A 412 7.82 10.79 18.52
C THR A 412 6.61 11.23 17.71
N ALA A 413 6.29 10.54 16.62
CA ALA A 413 5.16 10.84 15.74
C ALA A 413 4.38 9.58 15.32
N PRO A 414 3.73 8.86 16.27
CA PRO A 414 3.08 7.56 16.01
C PRO A 414 1.88 7.62 15.03
N ALA A 415 1.32 8.81 14.78
CA ALA A 415 0.12 9.00 13.96
C ALA A 415 0.40 9.33 12.47
N ALA A 416 1.68 9.40 12.07
CA ALA A 416 2.09 9.59 10.68
C ALA A 416 2.51 8.24 10.05
N PRO A 417 2.09 7.94 8.81
CA PRO A 417 2.66 6.85 8.02
C PRO A 417 4.15 7.07 7.75
N HIS A 418 4.89 5.98 7.66
CA HIS A 418 6.28 5.97 7.19
C HIS A 418 6.38 5.41 5.77
N LEU A 419 7.11 6.11 4.90
CA LEU A 419 7.26 5.85 3.47
C LEU A 419 8.70 5.43 3.16
N LEU A 420 8.87 4.60 2.13
CA LEU A 420 10.18 4.18 1.62
C LEU A 420 10.09 4.00 0.10
N ASN A 421 10.92 4.72 -0.67
CA ASN A 421 11.00 4.57 -2.13
C ASN A 421 12.04 3.51 -2.52
N ILE A 422 11.73 2.70 -3.53
CA ILE A 422 12.55 1.60 -4.04
C ILE A 422 12.72 1.76 -5.56
N ASP A 423 13.98 1.78 -6.02
CA ASP A 423 14.35 1.95 -7.43
C ASP A 423 14.12 0.66 -8.25
N LEU A 424 14.52 0.69 -9.51
CA LEU A 424 14.54 -0.39 -10.49
C LEU A 424 15.79 -1.31 -10.36
N THR A 425 16.74 -1.02 -9.45
CA THR A 425 18.09 -1.62 -9.44
C THR A 425 18.11 -3.15 -9.25
N TYR A 426 17.27 -3.71 -8.37
CA TYR A 426 17.17 -5.18 -8.14
C TYR A 426 15.76 -5.72 -8.42
N LYS A 427 15.03 -5.12 -9.37
CA LYS A 427 13.65 -5.52 -9.71
C LYS A 427 13.55 -6.98 -10.18
N PRO A 428 12.50 -7.75 -9.79
CA PRO A 428 11.43 -7.39 -8.85
C PRO A 428 11.76 -7.68 -7.37
N GLN A 429 12.94 -8.24 -7.07
CA GLN A 429 13.27 -8.76 -5.74
C GLN A 429 13.36 -7.66 -4.67
N ASN A 430 13.91 -6.49 -4.99
CA ASN A 430 13.94 -5.32 -4.09
C ASN A 430 12.56 -4.97 -3.51
N TYR A 431 11.50 -4.95 -4.32
CA TYR A 431 10.15 -4.64 -3.85
C TYR A 431 9.70 -5.63 -2.77
N TYR A 432 9.91 -6.93 -2.96
CA TYR A 432 9.59 -7.95 -1.97
C TYR A 432 10.46 -7.87 -0.72
N VAL A 433 11.75 -7.58 -0.87
CA VAL A 433 12.69 -7.40 0.24
C VAL A 433 12.27 -6.24 1.14
N TYR A 434 11.87 -5.09 0.57
CA TYR A 434 11.54 -3.89 1.34
C TYR A 434 10.03 -3.70 1.63
N GLY A 435 9.13 -4.40 0.93
CA GLY A 435 7.72 -4.03 0.86
C GLY A 435 6.93 -4.10 2.16
N GLN A 436 7.30 -5.00 3.07
CA GLN A 436 6.67 -5.13 4.38
C GLN A 436 7.26 -4.19 5.45
N LEU A 437 8.32 -3.43 5.15
CA LEU A 437 8.99 -2.52 6.09
C LEU A 437 8.19 -1.21 6.36
N PRO A 438 7.80 -0.41 5.34
CA PRO A 438 7.09 0.85 5.56
C PRO A 438 5.61 0.64 5.89
N ASP A 439 4.88 1.74 6.11
CA ASP A 439 3.41 1.77 6.09
C ASP A 439 2.87 1.97 4.67
N VAL A 440 3.62 2.67 3.82
CA VAL A 440 3.33 2.86 2.39
C VAL A 440 4.61 2.59 1.59
N LEU A 441 4.56 1.63 0.66
CA LEU A 441 5.68 1.34 -0.24
C LEU A 441 5.65 2.26 -1.45
N LEU A 442 6.76 2.96 -1.73
CA LEU A 442 6.92 3.79 -2.90
C LEU A 442 7.79 3.07 -3.95
N ALA A 443 7.49 3.29 -5.22
CA ALA A 443 8.34 2.88 -6.33
C ALA A 443 8.24 3.88 -7.49
N ASP A 444 9.30 4.00 -8.27
CA ASP A 444 9.45 4.89 -9.41
C ASP A 444 9.62 4.13 -10.74
N PRO A 445 8.52 3.65 -11.34
CA PRO A 445 8.54 3.05 -12.68
C PRO A 445 8.76 4.11 -13.77
N TYR A 446 9.94 4.73 -13.78
CA TYR A 446 10.34 5.79 -14.70
C TYR A 446 10.42 5.29 -16.14
N TYR A 447 9.26 5.34 -16.81
CA TYR A 447 9.04 4.88 -18.17
C TYR A 447 9.81 5.70 -19.22
N ASP A 448 9.71 7.04 -19.22
CA ASP A 448 10.41 7.86 -20.22
C ASP A 448 11.95 7.67 -20.18
N PRO A 449 12.62 7.54 -19.02
CA PRO A 449 14.03 7.14 -18.95
C PRO A 449 14.35 5.77 -19.55
N ARG A 450 13.42 4.79 -19.48
CA ARG A 450 13.58 3.48 -20.14
C ARG A 450 13.44 3.61 -21.66
N LEU A 451 12.41 4.31 -22.13
CA LEU A 451 12.21 4.62 -23.56
C LEU A 451 13.41 5.37 -24.17
N ARG A 452 13.89 6.41 -23.47
CA ARG A 452 15.12 7.15 -23.81
C ARG A 452 16.34 6.22 -23.91
N THR A 453 16.51 5.33 -22.93
CA THR A 453 17.65 4.39 -22.89
C THR A 453 17.57 3.39 -24.06
N ALA A 454 16.38 2.94 -24.43
CA ALA A 454 16.17 2.15 -25.63
C ALA A 454 16.60 2.93 -26.90
N TYR A 455 16.15 4.18 -27.08
CA TYR A 455 16.57 4.99 -28.23
C TYR A 455 18.09 5.26 -28.31
N TRP A 456 18.74 5.47 -27.16
CA TRP A 456 20.11 5.98 -27.11
C TRP A 456 21.19 4.91 -27.00
N ASN A 457 20.88 3.81 -26.32
CA ASN A 457 21.87 2.81 -25.92
C ASN A 457 21.46 1.39 -26.33
N HIS A 458 20.15 1.08 -26.34
CA HIS A 458 19.63 -0.29 -26.55
C HIS A 458 18.44 -0.35 -27.52
N PRO A 459 18.59 -0.04 -28.82
CA PRO A 459 17.46 0.07 -29.76
C PRO A 459 16.60 -1.20 -29.89
N TYR A 460 17.17 -2.37 -29.61
CA TYR A 460 16.43 -3.64 -29.57
C TYR A 460 15.33 -3.66 -28.48
N GLN A 461 15.41 -2.81 -27.45
CA GLN A 461 14.40 -2.68 -26.39
C GLN A 461 13.21 -1.77 -26.79
N LEU A 462 13.23 -1.12 -27.96
CA LEU A 462 12.13 -0.23 -28.37
C LEU A 462 10.74 -0.91 -28.37
N PRO A 463 10.55 -2.16 -28.83
CA PRO A 463 9.24 -2.83 -28.76
C PRO A 463 8.74 -3.05 -27.33
N LEU A 464 9.65 -3.22 -26.36
CA LEU A 464 9.31 -3.39 -24.94
C LEU A 464 8.77 -2.08 -24.33
N TYR A 465 9.25 -0.94 -24.83
CA TYR A 465 8.94 0.39 -24.31
C TYR A 465 8.10 1.26 -25.24
N ALA A 466 7.62 0.75 -26.38
CA ALA A 466 6.69 1.47 -27.25
C ALA A 466 5.36 1.80 -26.54
N ARG A 467 4.98 1.01 -25.52
CA ARG A 467 3.81 1.20 -24.66
C ARG A 467 4.25 1.34 -23.20
N SER A 468 3.51 2.08 -22.39
CA SER A 468 3.83 2.33 -20.97
C SER A 468 3.32 1.26 -19.99
N THR A 469 2.97 0.07 -20.50
CA THR A 469 2.55 -1.11 -19.73
C THR A 469 3.57 -1.55 -18.66
N PHE A 470 4.84 -1.13 -18.78
CA PHE A 470 5.85 -1.22 -17.72
C PHE A 470 5.37 -0.64 -16.37
N VAL A 471 4.63 0.46 -16.39
CA VAL A 471 4.09 1.10 -15.16
C VAL A 471 3.09 0.19 -14.47
N TYR A 472 2.19 -0.46 -15.22
CA TYR A 472 1.26 -1.45 -14.67
C TYR A 472 2.01 -2.66 -14.07
N ALA A 473 3.05 -3.14 -14.76
CA ALA A 473 3.84 -4.29 -14.33
C ALA A 473 4.54 -4.06 -12.98
N ILE A 474 5.26 -2.94 -12.86
CA ILE A 474 5.93 -2.55 -11.61
C ILE A 474 4.90 -2.31 -10.50
N SER A 475 3.87 -1.50 -10.78
CA SER A 475 2.85 -1.14 -9.78
C SER A 475 2.11 -2.37 -9.22
N SER A 476 1.88 -3.39 -10.05
CA SER A 476 1.27 -4.67 -9.65
C SER A 476 2.15 -5.45 -8.66
N VAL A 477 3.47 -5.54 -8.92
CA VAL A 477 4.42 -6.20 -8.03
C VAL A 477 4.59 -5.42 -6.73
N VAL A 478 4.69 -4.09 -6.81
CA VAL A 478 4.80 -3.20 -5.65
C VAL A 478 3.57 -3.34 -4.73
N ARG A 479 2.35 -3.40 -5.28
CA ARG A 479 1.14 -3.74 -4.52
C ARG A 479 1.27 -5.11 -3.85
N SER A 480 1.63 -6.16 -4.60
CA SER A 480 1.77 -7.53 -4.08
C SER A 480 2.78 -7.66 -2.92
N ALA A 481 3.92 -6.98 -3.06
CA ALA A 481 4.99 -6.94 -2.07
C ALA A 481 4.61 -6.19 -0.78
N ALA A 482 3.87 -5.08 -0.91
CA ALA A 482 3.38 -4.29 0.22
C ALA A 482 2.11 -4.86 0.87
N ALA A 483 1.30 -5.62 0.12
CA ALA A 483 -0.05 -5.98 0.52
C ALA A 483 -0.12 -6.63 1.93
N PRO A 484 -1.16 -6.31 2.73
CA PRO A 484 -2.30 -5.47 2.38
C PRO A 484 -2.05 -3.96 2.48
N LYS A 485 -0.81 -3.52 2.76
CA LYS A 485 -0.46 -2.10 2.90
C LYS A 485 -0.55 -1.36 1.55
N PRO A 486 -0.87 -0.05 1.56
CA PRO A 486 -0.96 0.76 0.35
C PRO A 486 0.39 0.90 -0.39
N SER A 487 0.31 1.09 -1.70
CA SER A 487 1.45 1.48 -2.55
C SER A 487 1.26 2.89 -3.12
N HIS A 488 2.38 3.57 -3.41
CA HIS A 488 2.41 4.90 -4.03
C HIS A 488 3.39 4.89 -5.20
N ILE A 489 2.99 5.45 -6.35
CA ILE A 489 3.77 5.38 -7.59
C ILE A 489 4.33 6.75 -7.97
N ILE A 490 5.64 6.83 -8.16
CA ILE A 490 6.34 8.04 -8.59
C ILE A 490 6.55 8.01 -10.10
N LEU A 491 5.97 8.96 -10.83
CA LEU A 491 6.05 9.03 -12.29
C LEU A 491 7.05 10.11 -12.73
N TYR A 492 7.85 9.78 -13.75
CA TYR A 492 8.83 10.72 -14.32
C TYR A 492 8.10 11.85 -15.05
N ALA A 493 8.53 13.10 -14.88
CA ALA A 493 7.81 14.28 -15.40
C ALA A 493 8.72 15.28 -16.14
N ASN A 494 9.82 14.80 -16.73
CA ASN A 494 10.96 15.64 -17.10
C ASN A 494 11.38 15.45 -18.56
N ALA A 495 11.92 16.50 -19.17
CA ALA A 495 12.88 16.35 -20.25
C ALA A 495 14.26 16.01 -19.70
N TYR A 496 15.12 15.41 -20.53
CA TYR A 496 16.48 15.05 -20.15
C TYR A 496 17.52 15.53 -21.15
N VAL A 497 18.43 16.39 -20.68
CA VAL A 497 19.51 16.99 -21.47
C VAL A 497 20.84 16.31 -21.12
N ASP A 498 21.44 15.65 -22.10
CA ASP A 498 22.76 15.02 -22.05
C ASP A 498 23.78 15.93 -22.74
N GLU A 499 24.24 16.95 -22.01
CA GLU A 499 25.18 17.97 -22.53
C GLU A 499 26.48 17.34 -23.04
N LYS A 500 26.96 16.27 -22.38
CA LYS A 500 28.20 15.58 -22.73
C LYS A 500 28.16 15.00 -24.15
N ASN A 501 26.99 14.55 -24.58
CA ASN A 501 26.78 13.94 -25.90
C ASN A 501 25.92 14.83 -26.83
N ASN A 502 25.70 16.11 -26.45
CA ASN A 502 24.88 17.09 -27.16
C ASN A 502 23.54 16.54 -27.68
N ARG A 503 22.78 15.87 -26.81
CA ARG A 503 21.49 15.25 -27.15
C ARG A 503 20.45 15.47 -26.05
N GLU A 504 19.19 15.56 -26.45
CA GLU A 504 18.06 15.75 -25.55
C GLU A 504 16.97 14.70 -25.81
N PHE A 505 16.25 14.33 -24.74
CA PHE A 505 15.00 13.60 -24.82
C PHE A 505 13.85 14.47 -24.29
N ARG A 506 12.73 14.47 -25.02
CA ARG A 506 11.52 15.27 -24.76
C ARG A 506 10.95 15.06 -23.34
N TYR A 507 10.11 15.99 -22.89
CA TYR A 507 9.18 15.71 -21.80
C TYR A 507 8.23 14.55 -22.19
N PRO A 508 7.65 13.85 -21.21
CA PRO A 508 6.46 13.05 -21.43
C PRO A 508 5.36 13.88 -22.09
N THR A 509 4.62 13.31 -23.04
CA THR A 509 3.46 13.99 -23.61
C THR A 509 2.29 13.97 -22.60
N PRO A 510 1.31 14.88 -22.73
CA PRO A 510 0.05 14.79 -21.98
C PRO A 510 -0.61 13.41 -22.06
N ALA A 511 -0.81 12.91 -23.29
CA ALA A 511 -1.44 11.62 -23.55
C ALA A 511 -0.68 10.45 -22.93
N GLY A 512 0.64 10.39 -23.12
CA GLY A 512 1.50 9.34 -22.55
C GLY A 512 1.46 9.34 -21.02
N LYS A 513 1.51 10.52 -20.39
CA LYS A 513 1.46 10.62 -18.92
C LYS A 513 0.11 10.21 -18.33
N ARG A 514 -1.00 10.54 -19.01
CA ARG A 514 -2.33 10.05 -18.65
C ARG A 514 -2.41 8.53 -18.67
N ILE A 515 -1.85 7.89 -19.71
CA ILE A 515 -1.81 6.42 -19.83
C ILE A 515 -1.01 5.79 -18.67
N GLU A 516 0.16 6.34 -18.33
CA GLU A 516 0.94 5.87 -17.17
C GLU A 516 0.18 5.98 -15.83
N VAL A 517 -0.51 7.10 -15.60
CA VAL A 517 -1.33 7.30 -14.40
C VAL A 517 -2.42 6.24 -14.31
N TYR A 518 -3.14 5.99 -15.39
CA TYR A 518 -4.23 5.01 -15.40
C TYR A 518 -3.72 3.57 -15.25
N TYR A 519 -2.53 3.24 -15.76
CA TYR A 519 -1.87 1.96 -15.45
C TYR A 519 -1.51 1.82 -13.96
N ALA A 520 -1.05 2.89 -13.30
CA ALA A 520 -0.79 2.87 -11.85
C ALA A 520 -2.09 2.70 -11.04
N LEU A 521 -3.16 3.41 -11.41
CA LEU A 521 -4.48 3.28 -10.79
C LEU A 521 -5.06 1.86 -10.98
N ALA A 522 -4.98 1.31 -12.19
CA ALA A 522 -5.43 -0.05 -12.49
C ALA A 522 -4.70 -1.14 -11.69
N ALA A 523 -3.44 -0.89 -11.32
CA ALA A 523 -2.66 -1.76 -10.46
C ALA A 523 -2.93 -1.57 -8.95
N GLY A 524 -3.84 -0.65 -8.57
CA GLY A 524 -4.28 -0.42 -7.19
C GLY A 524 -3.45 0.59 -6.39
N ALA A 525 -2.71 1.49 -7.06
CA ALA A 525 -1.99 2.56 -6.39
C ALA A 525 -2.94 3.42 -5.51
N LYS A 526 -2.44 3.86 -4.35
CA LYS A 526 -3.14 4.69 -3.35
C LYS A 526 -2.56 6.10 -3.23
N GLY A 527 -1.44 6.32 -3.90
CA GLY A 527 -0.84 7.63 -4.10
C GLY A 527 -0.10 7.66 -5.44
N ILE A 528 -0.06 8.85 -6.04
CA ILE A 528 0.74 9.16 -7.22
C ILE A 528 1.52 10.44 -6.92
N SER A 529 2.77 10.50 -7.38
CA SER A 529 3.52 11.76 -7.38
C SER A 529 4.40 11.91 -8.59
N TYR A 530 4.71 13.14 -8.97
CA TYR A 530 5.61 13.41 -10.09
C TYR A 530 7.03 13.73 -9.62
N TRP A 531 8.01 13.00 -10.15
CA TRP A 531 9.42 13.37 -10.10
C TRP A 531 9.79 14.09 -11.40
N TRP A 532 9.93 15.41 -11.43
CA TRP A 532 9.84 16.36 -10.32
C TRP A 532 9.46 17.77 -10.80
N TRP A 533 9.41 18.74 -9.89
CA TRP A 533 9.15 20.14 -10.22
C TRP A 533 10.40 20.87 -10.75
N SER A 534 11.57 20.60 -10.19
CA SER A 534 12.71 21.53 -10.30
C SER A 534 13.21 21.69 -11.76
N PRO A 535 13.49 22.91 -12.23
CA PRO A 535 13.80 23.18 -13.65
C PRO A 535 15.28 22.91 -14.05
N GLY A 536 16.02 22.13 -13.26
CA GLY A 536 17.48 22.00 -13.35
C GLY A 536 18.01 20.95 -14.34
N LYS A 537 19.33 20.92 -14.53
CA LYS A 537 20.04 19.90 -15.32
C LYS A 537 20.41 18.68 -14.46
N PRO A 538 20.48 17.45 -15.03
CA PRO A 538 20.14 17.11 -16.42
C PRO A 538 18.64 16.87 -16.66
N ALA A 539 17.83 16.77 -15.59
CA ALA A 539 16.40 16.44 -15.67
C ALA A 539 15.53 17.67 -15.37
N HIS A 540 15.04 18.33 -16.43
CA HIS A 540 14.22 19.54 -16.32
C HIS A 540 12.76 19.16 -16.06
N GLY A 541 12.23 19.51 -14.88
CA GLY A 541 10.89 19.13 -14.42
C GLY A 541 9.75 20.10 -14.73
N LEU A 542 8.61 19.90 -14.07
CA LEU A 542 7.34 20.62 -14.32
C LEU A 542 7.41 22.15 -14.18
N GLY A 543 8.37 22.68 -13.40
CA GLY A 543 8.68 24.11 -13.28
C GLY A 543 9.47 24.68 -14.47
N GLY A 544 9.75 23.87 -15.50
CA GLY A 544 10.36 24.30 -16.74
C GLY A 544 9.53 25.35 -17.49
N LYS A 545 10.23 26.29 -18.13
CA LYS A 545 9.63 27.41 -18.90
C LYS A 545 9.21 27.07 -20.33
N ARG A 546 9.47 25.84 -20.80
CA ARG A 546 9.22 25.46 -22.20
C ARG A 546 7.73 25.20 -22.47
N PRO A 547 7.26 25.34 -23.74
CA PRO A 547 5.89 25.03 -24.10
C PRO A 547 5.47 23.57 -23.84
N ASP A 548 6.38 22.61 -23.97
CA ASP A 548 6.13 21.19 -23.67
C ASP A 548 6.01 20.93 -22.15
N ALA A 549 6.87 21.55 -21.34
CA ALA A 549 6.73 21.56 -19.88
C ALA A 549 5.38 22.15 -19.44
N ALA A 550 4.93 23.23 -20.08
CA ALA A 550 3.63 23.85 -19.81
C ALA A 550 2.45 22.95 -20.19
N LYS A 551 2.52 22.26 -21.35
CA LYS A 551 1.51 21.26 -21.76
C LYS A 551 1.42 20.10 -20.77
N LEU A 552 2.56 19.53 -20.34
CA LEU A 552 2.60 18.45 -19.37
C LEU A 552 2.08 18.90 -17.99
N ARG A 553 2.49 20.09 -17.52
CA ARG A 553 2.00 20.67 -16.27
C ARG A 553 0.48 20.89 -16.28
N ARG A 554 -0.08 21.37 -17.40
CA ARG A 554 -1.54 21.50 -17.58
C ARG A 554 -2.23 20.14 -17.44
N GLU A 555 -1.69 19.10 -18.07
CA GLU A 555 -2.26 17.75 -18.01
C GLU A 555 -2.21 17.15 -16.60
N VAL A 556 -1.11 17.34 -15.87
CA VAL A 556 -1.01 17.01 -14.44
C VAL A 556 -2.13 17.70 -13.65
N GLY A 557 -2.42 18.98 -13.93
CA GLY A 557 -3.54 19.68 -13.31
C GLY A 557 -4.92 19.06 -13.59
N LEU A 558 -5.16 18.62 -14.83
CA LEU A 558 -6.41 17.98 -15.25
C LEU A 558 -6.57 16.58 -14.64
N ILE A 559 -5.50 15.79 -14.60
CA ILE A 559 -5.46 14.48 -13.95
C ILE A 559 -5.66 14.61 -12.42
N GLY A 560 -5.12 15.67 -11.80
CA GLY A 560 -5.34 15.95 -10.38
C GLY A 560 -6.80 16.20 -10.02
N ALA A 561 -7.55 16.88 -10.89
CA ALA A 561 -8.99 17.06 -10.73
C ALA A 561 -9.78 15.74 -10.85
N GLU A 562 -9.39 14.86 -11.79
CA GLU A 562 -9.98 13.53 -11.98
C GLU A 562 -9.76 12.63 -10.75
N ILE A 563 -8.51 12.48 -10.34
CA ILE A 563 -8.13 11.69 -9.17
C ILE A 563 -8.73 12.30 -7.90
N GLY A 564 -8.72 13.62 -7.73
CA GLY A 564 -9.32 14.30 -6.59
C GLY A 564 -10.83 14.09 -6.48
N THR A 565 -11.52 13.92 -7.61
CA THR A 565 -12.94 13.54 -7.69
C THR A 565 -13.12 12.07 -7.32
N ALA A 566 -12.36 11.16 -7.92
CA ALA A 566 -12.42 9.72 -7.69
C ALA A 566 -11.83 9.25 -6.34
N ALA A 567 -11.11 10.11 -5.61
CA ALA A 567 -10.34 9.78 -4.41
C ALA A 567 -11.11 8.99 -3.33
N PRO A 568 -12.40 9.29 -3.01
CA PRO A 568 -13.16 8.50 -2.04
C PRO A 568 -13.31 7.03 -2.41
N LEU A 569 -13.38 6.72 -3.71
CA LEU A 569 -13.44 5.36 -4.24
C LEU A 569 -12.04 4.73 -4.33
N LEU A 570 -11.09 5.43 -4.96
CA LEU A 570 -9.73 4.94 -5.20
C LEU A 570 -9.01 4.52 -3.91
N ARG A 571 -9.16 5.28 -2.82
CA ARG A 571 -8.56 4.94 -1.53
C ARG A 571 -9.09 3.63 -0.94
N CYS A 572 -10.34 3.26 -1.22
CA CYS A 572 -10.98 2.03 -0.73
C CYS A 572 -10.90 0.86 -1.73
N ALA A 573 -10.54 1.12 -2.99
CA ALA A 573 -10.53 0.14 -4.08
C ALA A 573 -9.50 -1.00 -3.91
N CYS A 574 -9.77 -2.21 -4.41
CA CYS A 574 -8.76 -3.27 -4.54
C CYS A 574 -8.84 -3.92 -5.93
N PRO A 575 -7.73 -4.03 -6.69
CA PRO A 575 -7.73 -4.72 -7.98
C PRO A 575 -8.20 -6.16 -7.84
N SER A 576 -9.12 -6.58 -8.71
CA SER A 576 -9.69 -7.92 -8.71
C SER A 576 -9.82 -8.42 -10.15
N SER A 577 -9.53 -9.70 -10.38
CA SER A 577 -9.87 -10.36 -11.64
C SER A 577 -11.38 -10.55 -11.70
N ILE A 578 -12.06 -9.62 -12.36
CA ILE A 578 -13.48 -9.70 -12.75
C ILE A 578 -13.51 -10.02 -14.25
N PRO A 579 -14.33 -10.96 -14.74
CA PRO A 579 -14.41 -11.26 -16.15
C PRO A 579 -14.95 -10.06 -16.96
N VAL A 580 -14.20 -9.67 -17.99
CA VAL A 580 -14.53 -8.58 -18.90
C VAL A 580 -14.28 -9.05 -20.33
N GLU A 581 -15.21 -8.76 -21.23
CA GLU A 581 -15.08 -8.96 -22.68
C GLU A 581 -14.92 -7.58 -23.35
N PRO A 582 -13.67 -7.09 -23.51
CA PRO A 582 -13.39 -5.89 -24.28
C PRO A 582 -13.26 -6.20 -25.78
N PRO A 583 -13.41 -5.21 -26.67
CA PRO A 583 -13.02 -5.36 -28.07
C PRO A 583 -11.50 -5.46 -28.20
N ALA A 584 -11.04 -5.93 -29.36
CA ALA A 584 -9.60 -6.02 -29.66
C ALA A 584 -8.89 -4.66 -29.47
N ALA A 585 -7.69 -4.72 -28.87
CA ALA A 585 -6.86 -3.56 -28.51
C ALA A 585 -7.45 -2.59 -27.46
N LEU A 586 -8.54 -2.94 -26.77
CA LEU A 586 -8.90 -2.28 -25.50
C LEU A 586 -8.43 -3.13 -24.31
N TRP A 587 -7.55 -2.58 -23.48
CA TRP A 587 -7.10 -3.21 -22.24
C TRP A 587 -7.96 -2.73 -21.07
N THR A 588 -8.44 -3.67 -20.26
CA THR A 588 -9.34 -3.38 -19.14
C THR A 588 -8.84 -3.95 -17.82
N ARG A 589 -9.06 -3.25 -16.71
CA ARG A 589 -8.86 -3.77 -15.34
C ARG A 589 -9.95 -3.30 -14.40
N CYS A 590 -10.28 -4.17 -13.45
CA CYS A 590 -11.34 -3.94 -12.49
C CYS A 590 -10.78 -3.76 -11.07
N LEU A 591 -11.38 -2.86 -10.29
CA LEU A 591 -11.16 -2.76 -8.86
C LEU A 591 -12.50 -2.77 -8.13
N LEU A 592 -12.61 -3.62 -7.10
CA LEU A 592 -13.77 -3.64 -6.20
C LEU A 592 -13.64 -2.50 -5.19
N VAL A 593 -14.72 -1.75 -4.97
CA VAL A 593 -14.84 -0.74 -3.91
C VAL A 593 -15.95 -1.20 -2.97
N GLY A 594 -15.54 -1.92 -1.92
CA GLY A 594 -16.44 -2.58 -1.00
C GLY A 594 -17.28 -3.67 -1.69
N GLN A 595 -18.59 -3.63 -1.47
CA GLN A 595 -19.55 -4.65 -1.95
C GLN A 595 -20.56 -4.08 -2.96
N ASP A 596 -20.61 -2.77 -3.13
CA ASP A 596 -21.64 -2.07 -3.92
C ASP A 596 -21.10 -1.45 -5.21
N THR A 597 -19.78 -1.26 -5.34
CA THR A 597 -19.19 -0.45 -6.41
C THR A 597 -17.99 -1.13 -7.07
N LEU A 598 -17.94 -1.03 -8.40
CA LEU A 598 -16.86 -1.52 -9.27
C LEU A 598 -16.27 -0.33 -10.03
N LEU A 599 -14.94 -0.23 -10.06
CA LEU A 599 -14.20 0.64 -10.97
C LEU A 599 -13.69 -0.18 -12.15
N LEU A 600 -13.98 0.26 -13.37
CA LEU A 600 -13.42 -0.25 -14.61
C LEU A 600 -12.47 0.80 -15.19
N VAL A 601 -11.17 0.48 -15.23
CA VAL A 601 -10.17 1.23 -16.00
C VAL A 601 -10.11 0.62 -17.39
N ALA A 602 -10.33 1.45 -18.42
CA ALA A 602 -10.21 1.06 -19.82
C ALA A 602 -9.13 1.89 -20.50
N VAL A 603 -8.18 1.24 -21.18
CA VAL A 603 -7.05 1.88 -21.89
C VAL A 603 -7.06 1.41 -23.34
N ASN A 604 -7.12 2.35 -24.28
CA ASN A 604 -6.86 2.08 -25.67
C ASN A 604 -5.38 1.68 -25.83
N GLU A 605 -5.10 0.51 -26.40
CA GLU A 605 -3.73 0.03 -26.66
C GLU A 605 -3.25 0.28 -28.10
N GLN A 606 -4.05 0.89 -28.96
CA GLN A 606 -3.64 1.37 -30.28
C GLN A 606 -2.86 2.70 -30.17
N TYR A 607 -1.78 2.68 -29.39
CA TYR A 607 -0.85 3.80 -29.27
C TYR A 607 0.60 3.34 -29.30
N ALA A 608 1.47 4.28 -29.65
CA ALA A 608 2.91 4.16 -29.44
C ALA A 608 3.47 5.48 -28.90
N ASN A 609 4.43 5.39 -27.99
CA ASN A 609 5.31 6.49 -27.62
C ASN A 609 6.65 6.32 -28.33
N ASP A 610 7.14 7.40 -28.93
CA ASP A 610 8.47 7.49 -29.50
C ASP A 610 9.20 8.74 -28.98
N ARG A 611 10.38 9.04 -29.52
CA ARG A 611 11.17 10.22 -29.13
C ARG A 611 10.53 11.55 -29.57
N GLU A 612 9.60 11.55 -30.52
CA GLU A 612 8.94 12.75 -31.07
C GLU A 612 7.64 13.05 -30.29
N GLY A 613 6.91 12.02 -29.86
CA GLY A 613 5.68 12.18 -29.09
C GLY A 613 4.95 10.87 -28.75
N THR A 614 3.62 10.93 -28.87
CA THR A 614 2.68 9.83 -28.66
C THR A 614 1.69 9.86 -29.81
N VAL A 615 1.55 8.75 -30.54
CA VAL A 615 0.54 8.58 -31.60
C VAL A 615 -0.53 7.65 -31.08
N ILE A 616 -1.80 8.00 -31.28
CA ILE A 616 -2.98 7.24 -30.84
C ILE A 616 -3.93 7.11 -32.04
N THR A 617 -4.44 5.90 -32.27
CA THR A 617 -5.60 5.67 -33.14
C THR A 617 -6.83 5.47 -32.24
N PRO A 618 -7.86 6.33 -32.29
CA PRO A 618 -9.06 6.15 -31.48
C PRO A 618 -9.78 4.83 -31.80
N LEU A 619 -10.29 4.16 -30.76
CA LEU A 619 -11.20 3.04 -30.91
C LEU A 619 -12.63 3.57 -31.01
N GLU A 620 -13.34 3.26 -32.10
CA GLU A 620 -14.70 3.74 -32.33
C GLU A 620 -15.76 2.71 -31.93
N LYS A 621 -16.91 3.18 -31.42
CA LYS A 621 -18.08 2.36 -31.04
C LYS A 621 -17.74 1.20 -30.08
N VAL A 622 -16.88 1.50 -29.11
CA VAL A 622 -16.42 0.56 -28.09
C VAL A 622 -17.57 0.18 -27.18
N GLN A 623 -17.89 -1.11 -27.10
CA GLN A 623 -18.77 -1.67 -26.08
C GLN A 623 -18.02 -2.73 -25.29
N VAL A 624 -18.23 -2.75 -23.97
CA VAL A 624 -17.57 -3.68 -23.05
C VAL A 624 -18.62 -4.45 -22.27
N ARG A 625 -18.54 -5.78 -22.24
CA ARG A 625 -19.35 -6.60 -21.33
C ARG A 625 -18.56 -6.95 -20.09
N VAL A 626 -19.19 -6.87 -18.92
CA VAL A 626 -18.61 -7.13 -17.60
C VAL A 626 -19.51 -8.10 -16.86
N SER A 627 -18.96 -9.25 -16.48
CA SER A 627 -19.61 -10.16 -15.53
C SER A 627 -19.49 -9.54 -14.13
N LEU A 628 -20.52 -8.80 -13.70
CA LEU A 628 -20.56 -8.24 -12.35
C LEU A 628 -20.62 -9.38 -11.32
N PRO A 629 -20.03 -9.21 -10.12
CA PRO A 629 -20.23 -10.16 -9.04
C PRO A 629 -21.72 -10.39 -8.73
N ALA A 630 -22.08 -11.62 -8.36
CA ALA A 630 -23.45 -12.03 -8.06
C ALA A 630 -24.12 -11.23 -6.92
N TRP A 631 -23.33 -10.56 -6.08
CA TRP A 631 -23.83 -9.66 -5.03
C TRP A 631 -24.05 -8.21 -5.49
N LEU A 632 -23.47 -7.80 -6.64
CA LEU A 632 -23.47 -6.41 -7.12
C LEU A 632 -24.62 -6.19 -8.11
N ALA A 633 -25.73 -5.68 -7.60
CA ALA A 633 -26.88 -5.27 -8.40
C ALA A 633 -26.72 -3.81 -8.89
N ALA A 634 -26.08 -3.63 -10.06
CA ALA A 634 -25.84 -2.31 -10.62
C ALA A 634 -27.14 -1.51 -10.86
N ARG A 635 -27.11 -0.23 -10.49
CA ARG A 635 -28.22 0.73 -10.64
C ARG A 635 -27.83 1.99 -11.40
N ASP A 636 -26.56 2.36 -11.38
CA ASP A 636 -26.03 3.50 -12.12
C ASP A 636 -24.63 3.17 -12.67
N ALA A 637 -24.27 3.83 -13.77
CA ALA A 637 -22.96 3.76 -14.38
C ALA A 637 -22.55 5.12 -14.93
N PHE A 638 -21.28 5.50 -14.77
CA PHE A 638 -20.79 6.81 -15.15
C PHE A 638 -19.27 6.85 -15.33
N GLU A 639 -18.78 7.83 -16.07
CA GLU A 639 -17.35 8.15 -16.15
C GLU A 639 -16.99 9.30 -15.20
N ILE A 640 -15.78 9.22 -14.63
CA ILE A 640 -15.10 10.36 -14.00
C ILE A 640 -13.96 10.82 -14.92
N HIS A 641 -13.98 12.09 -15.32
CA HIS A 641 -13.03 12.70 -16.25
C HIS A 641 -12.85 14.18 -15.92
N ASN A 642 -11.86 14.86 -16.53
CA ASN A 642 -11.48 16.22 -16.10
C ASN A 642 -12.59 17.26 -16.20
N ARG A 643 -13.66 17.03 -16.97
CA ARG A 643 -14.80 17.97 -17.07
C ARG A 643 -15.94 17.67 -16.10
N GLY A 644 -15.89 16.56 -15.38
CA GLY A 644 -16.83 16.22 -14.31
C GLY A 644 -17.17 14.74 -14.25
N VAL A 645 -18.44 14.46 -13.96
CA VAL A 645 -18.99 13.11 -13.84
C VAL A 645 -20.16 12.97 -14.82
N GLU A 646 -19.98 12.16 -15.85
CA GLU A 646 -20.95 12.01 -16.95
C GLU A 646 -21.62 10.62 -16.93
N PRO A 647 -22.96 10.53 -17.05
CA PRO A 647 -23.67 9.26 -17.08
C PRO A 647 -23.25 8.41 -18.28
N LEU A 648 -23.12 7.11 -18.06
CA LEU A 648 -22.71 6.14 -19.07
C LEU A 648 -23.87 5.18 -19.36
N PRO A 649 -24.24 4.93 -20.63
CA PRO A 649 -25.25 3.94 -20.95
C PRO A 649 -24.85 2.54 -20.47
N ILE A 650 -25.69 1.95 -19.64
CA ILE A 650 -25.56 0.58 -19.13
C ILE A 650 -26.84 -0.22 -19.41
N THR A 651 -26.68 -1.43 -19.94
CA THR A 651 -27.74 -2.43 -20.03
C THR A 651 -27.34 -3.66 -19.22
N CYS A 652 -28.17 -4.10 -18.29
CA CYS A 652 -27.91 -5.30 -17.49
C CYS A 652 -28.86 -6.45 -17.88
N ASP A 653 -28.30 -7.63 -18.11
CA ASP A 653 -29.04 -8.90 -18.19
C ASP A 653 -28.53 -9.83 -17.07
N GLY A 654 -29.32 -9.96 -16.00
CA GLY A 654 -28.86 -10.53 -14.74
C GLY A 654 -27.63 -9.79 -14.21
N HIS A 655 -26.51 -10.50 -14.10
CA HIS A 655 -25.21 -9.95 -13.68
C HIS A 655 -24.29 -9.54 -14.83
N GLN A 656 -24.71 -9.71 -16.09
CA GLN A 656 -23.95 -9.21 -17.24
C GLN A 656 -24.30 -7.74 -17.52
N ALA A 657 -23.34 -6.84 -17.33
CA ALA A 657 -23.46 -5.43 -17.68
C ALA A 657 -22.78 -5.13 -19.01
N THR A 658 -23.51 -4.55 -19.95
CA THR A 658 -22.97 -3.98 -21.19
C THR A 658 -22.85 -2.46 -21.05
N LEU A 659 -21.63 -1.94 -21.22
CA LEU A 659 -21.28 -0.53 -21.12
C LEU A 659 -20.95 0.01 -22.51
N ASP A 660 -21.60 1.09 -22.93
CA ASP A 660 -21.25 1.79 -24.18
C ASP A 660 -20.20 2.87 -23.90
N LEU A 661 -18.98 2.63 -24.39
CA LEU A 661 -17.84 3.53 -24.23
C LEU A 661 -17.62 4.44 -25.45
N GLY A 662 -18.49 4.43 -26.46
CA GLY A 662 -18.42 5.33 -27.62
C GLY A 662 -17.03 5.33 -28.28
N THR A 663 -16.39 6.49 -28.37
CA THR A 663 -15.02 6.63 -28.86
C THR A 663 -14.03 6.64 -27.68
N VAL A 664 -13.03 5.75 -27.71
CA VAL A 664 -11.96 5.67 -26.71
C VAL A 664 -10.62 6.01 -27.35
N GLU A 665 -10.21 7.27 -27.23
CA GLU A 665 -8.87 7.74 -27.59
C GLU A 665 -7.91 7.56 -26.41
N LEU A 666 -8.26 8.15 -25.26
CA LEU A 666 -7.48 8.14 -24.02
C LEU A 666 -8.10 7.22 -22.96
N PRO A 667 -7.36 6.88 -21.89
CA PRO A 667 -7.89 6.08 -20.78
C PRO A 667 -9.16 6.66 -20.15
N ARG A 668 -10.11 5.77 -19.83
CA ARG A 668 -11.40 6.07 -19.19
C ARG A 668 -11.49 5.42 -17.82
N LEU A 669 -12.10 6.12 -16.84
CA LEU A 669 -12.38 5.61 -15.50
C LEU A 669 -13.90 5.53 -15.33
N VAL A 670 -14.42 4.33 -15.50
CA VAL A 670 -15.85 4.04 -15.38
C VAL A 670 -16.16 3.50 -13.99
N VAL A 671 -17.25 3.97 -13.42
CA VAL A 671 -17.84 3.47 -12.17
C VAL A 671 -19.13 2.73 -12.53
N VAL A 672 -19.33 1.55 -11.96
CA VAL A 672 -20.59 0.81 -11.97
C VAL A 672 -20.97 0.55 -10.51
N THR A 673 -22.16 0.98 -10.09
CA THR A 673 -22.52 0.96 -8.66
C THR A 673 -23.97 0.59 -8.39
N ALA A 674 -24.20 -0.03 -7.23
CA ALA A 674 -25.51 -0.26 -6.64
C ALA A 674 -26.00 0.94 -5.80
N ASP A 675 -25.16 1.93 -5.48
CA ASP A 675 -25.55 3.16 -4.79
C ASP A 675 -26.03 4.23 -5.79
N PRO A 676 -27.35 4.53 -5.85
CA PRO A 676 -27.88 5.52 -6.78
C PRO A 676 -27.50 6.97 -6.42
N ALA A 677 -27.00 7.24 -5.20
CA ALA A 677 -26.61 8.58 -4.78
C ALA A 677 -25.14 8.90 -5.12
N LEU A 678 -24.31 7.90 -5.42
CA LEU A 678 -22.86 8.07 -5.56
C LEU A 678 -22.48 9.04 -6.68
N ARG A 679 -23.16 9.00 -7.83
CA ARG A 679 -22.88 9.91 -8.96
C ARG A 679 -23.08 11.37 -8.58
N GLU A 680 -24.19 11.70 -7.92
CA GLU A 680 -24.52 13.06 -7.50
C GLU A 680 -23.53 13.57 -6.44
N GLN A 681 -23.12 12.71 -5.50
CA GLN A 681 -22.09 13.04 -4.52
C GLN A 681 -20.74 13.40 -5.17
N LEU A 682 -20.32 12.64 -6.19
CA LEU A 682 -19.05 12.87 -6.89
C LEU A 682 -19.12 14.08 -7.85
N ASP A 683 -20.24 14.31 -8.52
CA ASP A 683 -20.47 15.53 -9.32
C ASP A 683 -20.46 16.79 -8.43
N SER A 684 -21.16 16.75 -7.29
CA SER A 684 -21.15 17.83 -6.30
C SER A 684 -19.73 18.11 -5.77
N ARG A 685 -18.96 17.05 -5.48
CA ARG A 685 -17.54 17.15 -5.11
C ARG A 685 -16.72 17.82 -6.22
N TYR A 686 -16.89 17.39 -7.47
CA TYR A 686 -16.18 17.97 -8.62
C TYR A 686 -16.49 19.46 -8.79
N ARG A 687 -17.77 19.85 -8.79
CA ARG A 687 -18.21 21.25 -8.92
C ARG A 687 -17.66 22.13 -7.80
N THR A 688 -17.65 21.62 -6.58
CA THR A 688 -17.21 22.36 -5.39
C THR A 688 -15.69 22.54 -5.33
N LEU A 689 -14.91 21.51 -5.70
CA LEU A 689 -13.47 21.48 -5.45
C LEU A 689 -12.59 21.70 -6.68
N PHE A 690 -13.05 21.35 -7.89
CA PHE A 690 -12.16 21.20 -9.05
C PHE A 690 -12.61 21.96 -10.30
N ALA A 691 -13.92 22.12 -10.54
CA ALA A 691 -14.44 22.70 -11.79
C ALA A 691 -13.86 24.08 -12.14
N ALA A 692 -13.69 24.98 -11.16
CA ALA A 692 -13.10 26.31 -11.37
C ALA A 692 -11.62 26.23 -11.79
N ARG A 693 -10.85 25.30 -11.20
CA ARG A 693 -9.43 25.08 -11.53
C ARG A 693 -9.27 24.49 -12.93
N VAL A 694 -10.10 23.50 -13.27
CA VAL A 694 -10.16 22.92 -14.62
C VAL A 694 -10.50 23.98 -15.66
N ALA A 695 -11.49 24.84 -15.40
CA ALA A 695 -11.83 25.95 -16.30
C ALA A 695 -10.63 26.89 -16.51
N GLY A 696 -9.90 27.23 -15.44
CA GLY A 696 -8.63 27.96 -15.53
C GLY A 696 -7.62 27.26 -16.44
N LEU A 697 -7.31 26.00 -16.16
CA LEU A 697 -6.35 25.19 -16.93
C LEU A 697 -6.71 25.03 -18.40
N LEU A 698 -8.01 24.94 -18.74
CA LEU A 698 -8.48 24.85 -20.12
C LEU A 698 -8.55 26.20 -20.84
N SER A 699 -8.67 27.32 -20.10
CA SER A 699 -8.70 28.67 -20.68
C SER A 699 -7.32 29.20 -21.10
N VAL A 700 -6.24 28.65 -20.52
CA VAL A 700 -4.87 28.98 -20.92
C VAL A 700 -4.55 28.29 -22.24
N ASN A 701 -4.66 29.04 -23.33
CA ASN A 701 -4.01 28.68 -24.59
C ASN A 701 -2.50 28.51 -24.31
N PRO A 702 -1.86 27.41 -24.77
CA PRO A 702 -0.41 27.37 -24.82
C PRO A 702 0.04 28.53 -25.72
N GLU A 703 0.95 29.38 -25.24
CA GLU A 703 1.39 30.55 -25.99
C GLU A 703 1.84 30.14 -27.41
N PRO A 704 1.48 30.91 -28.44
CA PRO A 704 1.95 30.65 -29.79
C PRO A 704 3.48 30.70 -29.80
N THR A 705 4.09 29.74 -30.47
CA THR A 705 5.54 29.68 -30.68
C THR A 705 6.00 30.87 -31.51
N GLU A 706 6.83 31.74 -30.94
CA GLU A 706 7.83 32.53 -31.67
C GLU A 706 9.05 31.65 -32.01
#